data_AF-A0A415I0Y9-F1
#
_entry.id   AF-A0A415I0Y9-F1
#
_cell.length_a   1.000
_cell.length_b   1.000
_cell.length_c   1.000
_cell.angle_alpha   90.00
_cell.angle_beta   90.00
_cell.angle_gamma   90.00
#
_symmetry.space_group_name_H-M   'P 1'
#
loop_
_entity.id
_entity.type
_entity.pdbx_description
1 polymer ?
#
loop_
_entity_poly.entity_id
_entity_poly.type
_entity_poly.pdbx_seq_one_letter_code
_entity_poly.pdbx_strand_id
1 'polypeptide(L)'
;MKVMKFGGTSVGSVNSILSVKRIVESASEPVIVVVSALGGITDKLINTSKMAAVGDSAYEGEFREIVYRHVEMIKEVIPAGEKQVSLQRQIGELLNELKDIFQGIYLIRDLSAKTSDTIVSYGERLSSIIVTELIDGAKWFDSRTFIKTERKHSKHTLDTYLTNKLVKEAFQSIPKVSLVPGFISSDKTTGDVTNLGRGGSDYTAAIIAAALDAASLEIWTDVDGFMTADPRVISTAYTITELSYVEATELCNFGAKVVYPPTIYPVCHKNIPIIIKNTFNPDGVGTVIKQEVSNPQSKAIKGISSINDTSLITVQGLGMVGVIGVNYRIFKALAKNGISVFLVSQASSENSTSIGVRNADADLACEVLNEEFAKEIEMGEISPILAERDLATVAIVGENMKHTPGIAGKLFGTLGRNGINVIACAQGASETNISFVVDSKSLRKSLNVIHDSFFLSEYQVLNLFICGVGTVGGSLVEQIRCQQQKLMMENGLKLHVVGIIDAAKAMFSREGFDLSNFRQELLEKGKDSSLQTIRDEIIGMNIFNSVFVDCTASADIASLYKDFLQHNISVVAANKIAASSAYENYRELKTIARQRGVKYLFETNVGAGLPIINTINDLIHSGDKILKIEAVLSGTLNYIFNKISADIPFSRTIKMAQEERYSEPDPRIDLSGKDVIRKLVILAREAGYRLEQEDVEKNLFVPNDFFEGSLEDFWKRVPSLDADFEARRQVLEKENKHWRFVAKLENGKASVGLQEVGANHPFYGLEGSNNIILLTTERYKEYPMMIQGYGAGAGVTAAGVFADIMSIANV
;
A
#
# COMPACT_ATOMS: atom_id res chain seq x y z
N MET A 1 -29.66 8.08 -30.81
CA MET A 1 -28.76 9.21 -31.06
C MET A 1 -27.87 9.37 -29.84
N LYS A 2 -26.58 9.61 -30.08
CA LYS A 2 -25.55 9.77 -29.05
C LYS A 2 -24.75 11.06 -29.27
N VAL A 3 -24.19 11.58 -28.18
CA VAL A 3 -23.30 12.74 -28.23
C VAL A 3 -21.87 12.27 -27.98
N MET A 4 -20.94 12.63 -28.86
CA MET A 4 -19.52 12.26 -28.79
C MET A 4 -18.68 13.51 -28.56
N LYS A 5 -17.90 13.55 -27.49
CA LYS A 5 -16.95 14.64 -27.24
C LYS A 5 -15.53 14.18 -27.51
N PHE A 6 -14.76 14.95 -28.28
CA PHE A 6 -13.32 14.74 -28.47
C PHE A 6 -12.49 15.84 -27.78
N GLY A 7 -11.53 15.42 -26.95
CA GLY A 7 -10.61 16.30 -26.25
C GLY A 7 -9.51 16.89 -27.14
N GLY A 8 -8.76 17.86 -26.62
CA GLY A 8 -7.71 18.54 -27.40
C GLY A 8 -6.58 17.62 -27.87
N THR A 9 -6.25 16.56 -27.12
CA THR A 9 -5.29 15.53 -27.55
C THR A 9 -5.84 14.66 -28.69
N SER A 10 -7.14 14.41 -28.70
CA SER A 10 -7.84 13.67 -29.76
C SER A 10 -7.92 14.44 -31.08
N VAL A 11 -7.85 15.77 -31.05
CA VAL A 11 -7.77 16.62 -32.25
C VAL A 11 -6.41 17.29 -32.41
N GLY A 12 -5.39 16.93 -31.62
CA GLY A 12 -4.15 17.70 -31.52
C GLY A 12 -3.10 17.43 -32.61
N SER A 13 -3.24 16.32 -33.33
CA SER A 13 -2.33 15.87 -34.40
C SER A 13 -3.11 15.33 -35.60
N VAL A 14 -2.45 15.25 -36.76
CA VAL A 14 -2.99 14.68 -38.01
C VAL A 14 -3.49 13.24 -37.78
N ASN A 15 -2.71 12.39 -37.11
CA ASN A 15 -3.11 11.01 -36.83
C ASN A 15 -4.32 10.94 -35.87
N SER A 16 -4.36 11.84 -34.87
CA SER A 16 -5.46 11.89 -33.90
C SER A 16 -6.77 12.27 -34.59
N ILE A 17 -6.77 13.34 -35.39
CA ILE A 17 -7.99 13.85 -36.05
C ILE A 17 -8.51 12.90 -37.15
N LEU A 18 -7.61 12.19 -37.85
CA LEU A 18 -8.00 11.11 -38.76
C LEU A 18 -8.63 9.92 -38.01
N SER A 19 -8.21 9.66 -36.77
CA SER A 19 -8.86 8.66 -35.91
C SER A 19 -10.26 9.14 -35.50
N VAL A 20 -10.44 10.43 -35.19
CA VAL A 20 -11.76 11.03 -34.98
C VAL A 20 -12.66 10.84 -36.20
N LYS A 21 -12.18 11.11 -37.43
CA LYS A 21 -12.93 10.86 -38.67
C LYS A 21 -13.42 9.41 -38.73
N ARG A 22 -12.52 8.44 -38.54
CA ARG A 22 -12.87 7.00 -38.56
C ARG A 22 -13.91 6.63 -37.52
N ILE A 23 -13.77 7.11 -36.28
CA ILE A 23 -14.70 6.84 -35.18
C ILE A 23 -16.09 7.39 -35.50
N VAL A 24 -16.17 8.65 -35.93
CA VAL A 24 -17.45 9.31 -36.24
C VAL A 24 -18.14 8.68 -37.45
N GLU A 25 -17.39 8.39 -38.53
CA GLU A 25 -17.96 7.80 -39.75
C GLU A 25 -18.40 6.34 -39.57
N SER A 26 -17.86 5.64 -38.57
CA SER A 26 -18.29 4.29 -38.19
C SER A 26 -19.65 4.26 -37.47
N ALA A 27 -20.18 5.40 -37.03
CA ALA A 27 -21.46 5.46 -36.36
C ALA A 27 -22.62 5.15 -37.32
N SER A 28 -23.45 4.18 -36.95
CA SER A 28 -24.63 3.76 -37.73
C SER A 28 -25.85 4.66 -37.55
N GLU A 29 -25.92 5.38 -36.43
CA GLU A 29 -27.00 6.32 -36.09
C GLU A 29 -26.54 7.78 -36.19
N PRO A 30 -27.46 8.76 -36.25
CA PRO A 30 -27.10 10.17 -36.17
C PRO A 30 -26.34 10.51 -34.88
N VAL A 31 -25.25 11.26 -35.02
CA VAL A 31 -24.38 11.66 -33.91
C VAL A 31 -24.17 13.16 -33.84
N ILE A 32 -24.09 13.69 -32.62
CA ILE A 32 -23.63 15.06 -32.36
C ILE A 32 -22.20 14.99 -31.84
N VAL A 33 -21.28 15.62 -32.54
CA VAL A 33 -19.85 15.63 -32.24
C VAL A 33 -19.47 16.99 -31.65
N VAL A 34 -18.94 16.98 -30.44
CA VAL A 34 -18.41 18.15 -29.74
C VAL A 34 -16.89 18.09 -29.76
N VAL A 35 -16.22 19.14 -30.24
CA VAL A 35 -14.75 19.17 -30.28
C VAL A 35 -14.18 20.32 -29.46
N SER A 36 -13.02 20.08 -28.86
CA SER A 36 -12.21 21.12 -28.20
C SER A 36 -11.24 21.75 -29.19
N ALA A 37 -10.57 22.85 -28.79
CA ALA A 37 -9.43 23.37 -29.54
C ALA A 37 -8.33 22.32 -29.77
N LEU A 38 -7.49 22.51 -30.79
CA LEU A 38 -6.32 21.65 -30.99
C LEU A 38 -5.43 21.68 -29.73
N GLY A 39 -4.87 20.53 -29.33
CA GLY A 39 -4.19 20.40 -28.04
C GLY A 39 -3.13 21.47 -27.75
N GLY A 40 -3.31 22.27 -26.70
CA GLY A 40 -2.40 23.36 -26.31
C GLY A 40 -2.67 24.72 -26.97
N ILE A 41 -3.63 24.84 -27.89
CA ILE A 41 -3.99 26.14 -28.50
C ILE A 41 -4.66 27.07 -27.50
N THR A 42 -5.56 26.58 -26.64
CA THR A 42 -6.24 27.38 -25.61
C THR A 42 -5.23 28.08 -24.69
N ASP A 43 -4.22 27.34 -24.20
CA ASP A 43 -3.17 27.90 -23.34
C ASP A 43 -2.30 28.90 -24.11
N LYS A 44 -1.96 28.62 -25.38
CA LYS A 44 -1.26 29.60 -26.24
C LYS A 44 -2.08 30.87 -26.41
N LEU A 45 -3.37 30.79 -26.72
CA LEU A 45 -4.25 31.96 -26.86
C LEU A 45 -4.27 32.83 -25.59
N ILE A 46 -4.38 32.20 -24.42
CA ILE A 46 -4.34 32.90 -23.13
C ILE A 46 -2.98 33.57 -22.92
N ASN A 47 -1.87 32.84 -23.11
CA ASN A 47 -0.53 33.37 -22.88
C ASN A 47 -0.19 34.50 -23.86
N THR A 48 -0.50 34.34 -25.16
CA THR A 48 -0.34 35.38 -26.19
C THR A 48 -1.15 36.64 -25.83
N SER A 49 -2.37 36.49 -25.31
CA SER A 49 -3.19 37.65 -24.89
C SER A 49 -2.56 38.42 -23.72
N LYS A 50 -1.98 37.71 -22.75
CA LYS A 50 -1.28 38.31 -21.61
C LYS A 50 0.00 39.02 -22.05
N MET A 51 0.78 38.42 -22.95
CA MET A 51 1.98 39.04 -23.52
C MET A 51 1.65 40.34 -24.25
N ALA A 52 0.63 40.33 -25.12
CA ALA A 52 0.16 41.53 -25.81
C ALA A 52 -0.24 42.64 -24.82
N ALA A 53 -0.99 42.28 -23.76
CA ALA A 53 -1.49 43.23 -22.78
C ALA A 53 -0.37 43.95 -22.01
N VAL A 54 0.75 43.27 -21.72
CA VAL A 54 1.82 43.85 -20.89
C VAL A 54 2.86 44.67 -21.64
N GLY A 55 2.89 44.67 -22.97
CA GLY A 55 4.02 45.32 -23.65
C GLY A 55 4.69 44.52 -24.74
N ASP A 56 4.59 43.20 -24.66
CA ASP A 56 5.62 42.31 -25.16
C ASP A 56 5.40 41.98 -26.64
N SER A 57 6.32 42.41 -27.50
CA SER A 57 6.27 42.19 -28.95
C SER A 57 6.44 40.72 -29.35
N ALA A 58 6.90 39.86 -28.44
CA ALA A 58 7.01 38.42 -28.70
C ALA A 58 5.64 37.74 -28.95
N TYR A 59 4.52 38.39 -28.60
CA TYR A 59 3.18 37.88 -28.91
C TYR A 59 2.96 37.59 -30.40
N GLU A 60 3.63 38.35 -31.30
CA GLU A 60 3.52 38.13 -32.75
C GLU A 60 4.10 36.77 -33.16
N GLY A 61 5.20 36.35 -32.52
CA GLY A 61 5.82 35.05 -32.75
C GLY A 61 4.88 33.91 -32.34
N GLU A 62 4.32 34.01 -31.13
CA GLU A 62 3.34 33.04 -30.63
C GLU A 62 2.08 32.98 -31.51
N PHE A 63 1.59 34.13 -31.98
CA PHE A 63 0.47 34.17 -32.92
C PHE A 63 0.80 33.48 -34.24
N ARG A 64 2.01 33.68 -34.80
CA ARG A 64 2.44 32.98 -36.03
C ARG A 64 2.46 31.46 -35.85
N GLU A 65 2.82 30.97 -34.67
CA GLU A 65 2.73 29.53 -34.40
C GLU A 65 1.30 29.02 -34.36
N ILE A 66 0.36 29.78 -33.78
CA ILE A 66 -1.07 29.45 -33.84
C ILE A 66 -1.53 29.36 -35.29
N VAL A 67 -1.18 30.33 -36.14
CA VAL A 67 -1.50 30.32 -37.57
C VAL A 67 -0.89 29.10 -38.25
N TYR A 68 0.42 28.89 -38.08
CA TYR A 68 1.16 27.79 -38.72
C TYR A 68 0.52 26.45 -38.40
N ARG A 69 0.20 26.19 -37.12
CA ARG A 69 -0.35 24.93 -36.66
C ARG A 69 -1.72 24.60 -37.28
N HIS A 70 -2.59 25.59 -37.45
CA HIS A 70 -3.89 25.38 -38.09
C HIS A 70 -3.76 25.21 -39.61
N VAL A 71 -2.88 25.99 -40.26
CA VAL A 71 -2.64 25.89 -41.71
C VAL A 71 -2.00 24.54 -42.06
N GLU A 72 -1.02 24.10 -41.28
CA GLU A 72 -0.38 22.79 -41.42
C GLU A 72 -1.40 21.66 -41.24
N MET A 73 -2.23 21.72 -40.19
CA MET A 73 -3.30 20.74 -39.97
C MET A 73 -4.20 20.60 -41.20
N ILE A 74 -4.67 21.72 -41.76
CA ILE A 74 -5.53 21.71 -42.96
C ILE A 74 -4.84 21.07 -44.16
N LYS A 75 -3.55 21.40 -44.39
CA LYS A 75 -2.77 20.88 -45.51
C LYS A 75 -2.62 19.37 -45.46
N GLU A 76 -2.41 18.83 -44.27
CA GLU A 76 -2.14 17.40 -44.06
C GLU A 76 -3.43 16.56 -44.03
N VAL A 77 -4.54 17.09 -43.49
CA VAL A 77 -5.76 16.30 -43.26
C VAL A 77 -6.80 16.43 -44.37
N ILE A 78 -6.82 17.54 -45.10
CA ILE A 78 -7.76 17.78 -46.20
C ILE A 78 -7.04 17.57 -47.53
N PRO A 79 -7.54 16.71 -48.43
CA PRO A 79 -6.93 16.51 -49.75
C PRO A 79 -6.79 17.82 -50.55
N ALA A 80 -5.70 17.94 -51.32
CA ALA A 80 -5.46 19.11 -52.17
C ALA A 80 -6.60 19.28 -53.20
N GLY A 81 -7.15 20.50 -53.28
CA GLY A 81 -8.26 20.83 -54.17
C GLY A 81 -9.04 22.07 -53.71
N GLU A 82 -10.18 22.35 -54.35
CA GLU A 82 -11.01 23.54 -54.06
C GLU A 82 -11.49 23.59 -52.61
N LYS A 83 -11.85 22.45 -52.02
CA LYS A 83 -12.27 22.35 -50.61
C LYS A 83 -11.18 22.83 -49.65
N GLN A 84 -9.94 22.39 -49.84
CA GLN A 84 -8.81 22.80 -49.02
C GLN A 84 -8.57 24.31 -49.13
N VAL A 85 -8.63 24.87 -50.34
CA VAL A 85 -8.46 26.32 -50.59
C VAL A 85 -9.58 27.12 -49.93
N SER A 86 -10.85 26.69 -50.07
CA SER A 86 -12.00 27.34 -49.45
C SER A 86 -11.90 27.35 -47.93
N LEU A 87 -11.53 26.21 -47.33
CA LEU A 87 -11.33 26.08 -45.89
C LEU A 87 -10.17 26.97 -45.39
N GLN A 88 -9.04 26.99 -46.09
CA GLN A 88 -7.91 27.86 -45.76
C GLN A 88 -8.30 29.33 -45.79
N ARG A 89 -9.13 29.76 -46.75
CA ARG A 89 -9.64 31.13 -46.81
C ARG A 89 -10.52 31.45 -45.59
N GLN A 90 -11.50 30.60 -45.28
CA GLN A 90 -12.40 30.79 -44.14
C GLN A 90 -11.63 30.84 -42.80
N ILE A 91 -10.67 29.94 -42.61
CA ILE A 91 -9.81 29.91 -41.42
C ILE A 91 -8.88 31.14 -41.39
N GLY A 92 -8.36 31.55 -42.54
CA GLY A 92 -7.52 32.75 -42.67
C GLY A 92 -8.26 34.03 -42.28
N GLU A 93 -9.54 34.17 -42.63
CA GLU A 93 -10.38 35.30 -42.21
C GLU A 93 -10.50 35.38 -40.68
N LEU A 94 -10.80 34.25 -40.01
CA LEU A 94 -10.87 34.17 -38.56
C LEU A 94 -9.52 34.46 -37.87
N LEU A 95 -8.42 33.99 -38.45
CA LEU A 95 -7.08 34.26 -37.94
C LEU A 95 -6.71 35.74 -38.10
N ASN A 96 -7.14 36.40 -39.18
CA ASN A 96 -6.95 37.84 -39.36
C ASN A 96 -7.76 38.64 -38.33
N GLU A 97 -9.02 38.28 -38.07
CA GLU A 97 -9.81 38.89 -36.99
C GLU A 97 -9.08 38.77 -35.63
N LEU A 98 -8.55 37.58 -35.32
CA LEU A 98 -7.80 37.34 -34.10
C LEU A 98 -6.51 38.17 -34.03
N LYS A 99 -5.80 38.33 -35.16
CA LYS A 99 -4.62 39.19 -35.27
C LYS A 99 -4.94 40.64 -34.91
N ASP A 100 -6.03 41.17 -35.46
CA ASP A 100 -6.45 42.55 -35.22
C ASP A 100 -6.81 42.77 -33.74
N ILE A 101 -7.43 41.78 -33.10
CA ILE A 101 -7.71 41.81 -31.65
C ILE A 101 -6.41 41.86 -30.84
N PHE A 102 -5.44 41.00 -31.15
CA PHE A 102 -4.15 41.02 -30.45
C PHE A 102 -3.40 42.34 -30.65
N GLN A 103 -3.43 42.89 -31.86
CA GLN A 103 -2.84 44.20 -32.15
C GLN A 103 -3.53 45.31 -31.35
N GLY A 104 -4.87 45.29 -31.25
CA GLY A 104 -5.62 46.21 -30.42
C GLY A 104 -5.23 46.15 -28.94
N ILE A 105 -5.11 44.95 -28.38
CA ILE A 105 -4.65 44.73 -27.00
C ILE A 105 -3.22 45.25 -26.81
N TYR A 106 -2.33 44.96 -27.76
CA TYR A 106 -0.95 45.44 -27.72
C TYR A 106 -0.88 46.98 -27.74
N LEU A 107 -1.75 47.65 -28.49
CA LEU A 107 -1.76 49.12 -28.54
C LEU A 107 -2.38 49.74 -27.29
N ILE A 108 -3.45 49.16 -26.76
CA ILE A 108 -4.24 49.71 -25.63
C ILE A 108 -3.65 49.32 -24.26
N ARG A 109 -2.90 48.21 -24.20
CA ARG A 109 -2.36 47.60 -22.96
C ARG A 109 -3.43 47.20 -21.95
N ASP A 110 -4.59 46.78 -22.45
CA ASP A 110 -5.71 46.35 -21.64
C ASP A 110 -6.30 45.03 -22.15
N LEU A 111 -6.63 44.14 -21.21
CA LEU A 111 -7.26 42.84 -21.49
C LEU A 111 -8.50 42.69 -20.61
N SER A 112 -9.65 43.09 -21.16
CA SER A 112 -10.94 42.86 -20.51
C SER A 112 -11.31 41.36 -20.52
N ALA A 113 -12.11 40.93 -19.55
CA ALA A 113 -12.64 39.56 -19.50
C ALA A 113 -13.42 39.19 -20.77
N LYS A 114 -14.20 40.12 -21.31
CA LYS A 114 -14.95 39.95 -22.57
C LYS A 114 -14.00 39.68 -23.75
N THR A 115 -12.91 40.44 -23.85
CA THR A 115 -11.93 40.27 -24.92
C THR A 115 -11.20 38.93 -24.77
N SER A 116 -10.85 38.55 -23.54
CA SER A 116 -10.26 37.25 -23.23
C SER A 116 -11.16 36.08 -23.66
N ASP A 117 -12.44 36.10 -23.29
CA ASP A 117 -13.41 35.08 -23.67
C ASP A 117 -13.57 34.97 -25.20
N THR A 118 -13.53 36.11 -25.89
CA THR A 118 -13.57 36.16 -27.36
C THR A 118 -12.32 35.53 -27.97
N ILE A 119 -11.12 35.84 -27.47
CA ILE A 119 -9.86 35.28 -27.95
C ILE A 119 -9.84 33.76 -27.79
N VAL A 120 -10.16 33.26 -26.60
CA VAL A 120 -10.08 31.82 -26.34
C VAL A 120 -11.10 31.05 -27.18
N SER A 121 -12.25 31.66 -27.51
CA SER A 121 -13.27 31.04 -28.37
C SER A 121 -12.76 30.67 -29.77
N TYR A 122 -11.70 31.32 -30.28
CA TYR A 122 -11.14 30.99 -31.58
C TYR A 122 -10.58 29.57 -31.63
N GLY A 123 -10.09 29.01 -30.51
CA GLY A 123 -9.58 27.64 -30.48
C GLY A 123 -10.62 26.62 -30.97
N GLU A 124 -11.80 26.61 -30.34
CA GLU A 124 -12.90 25.72 -30.70
C GLU A 124 -13.57 26.10 -32.03
N ARG A 125 -13.66 27.39 -32.36
CA ARG A 125 -14.19 27.84 -33.65
C ARG A 125 -13.35 27.30 -34.81
N LEU A 126 -12.02 27.45 -34.74
CA LEU A 126 -11.10 27.01 -35.79
C LEU A 126 -11.10 25.48 -35.93
N SER A 127 -10.90 24.77 -34.82
CA SER A 127 -10.86 23.30 -34.81
C SER A 127 -12.18 22.67 -35.29
N SER A 128 -13.33 23.18 -34.85
CA SER A 128 -14.63 22.66 -35.29
C SER A 128 -14.88 22.86 -36.77
N ILE A 129 -14.49 23.99 -37.36
CA ILE A 129 -14.64 24.18 -38.81
C ILE A 129 -13.75 23.19 -39.58
N ILE A 130 -12.51 22.98 -39.14
CA ILE A 130 -11.58 22.01 -39.77
C ILE A 130 -12.14 20.58 -39.70
N VAL A 131 -12.62 20.15 -38.53
CA VAL A 131 -13.19 18.79 -38.35
C VAL A 131 -14.46 18.61 -39.17
N THR A 132 -15.28 19.67 -39.33
CA THR A 132 -16.50 19.58 -40.16
C THR A 132 -16.15 19.27 -41.61
N GLU A 133 -15.17 19.96 -42.19
CA GLU A 133 -14.80 19.72 -43.60
C GLU A 133 -14.12 18.35 -43.80
N LEU A 134 -13.46 17.83 -42.77
CA LEU A 134 -12.80 16.52 -42.81
C LEU A 134 -13.81 15.34 -42.86
N ILE A 135 -14.96 15.48 -42.19
CA ILE A 135 -15.93 14.40 -42.00
C ILE A 135 -17.04 14.49 -43.06
N ASP A 136 -17.26 13.41 -43.79
CA ASP A 136 -18.21 13.42 -44.90
C ASP A 136 -19.66 13.53 -44.41
N GLY A 137 -20.37 14.55 -44.90
CA GLY A 137 -21.76 14.83 -44.53
C GLY A 137 -21.95 15.48 -43.16
N ALA A 138 -20.87 15.97 -42.55
CA ALA A 138 -20.96 16.76 -41.32
C ALA A 138 -21.51 18.16 -41.57
N LYS A 139 -22.37 18.63 -40.66
CA LYS A 139 -22.90 20.00 -40.66
C LYS A 139 -22.43 20.72 -39.40
N TRP A 140 -21.84 21.90 -39.56
CA TRP A 140 -21.37 22.73 -38.45
C TRP A 140 -22.53 23.51 -37.80
N PHE A 141 -22.54 23.56 -36.48
CA PHE A 141 -23.52 24.29 -35.66
C PHE A 141 -22.78 25.14 -34.63
N ASP A 142 -23.00 26.46 -34.66
CA ASP A 142 -22.36 27.38 -33.73
C ASP A 142 -23.00 27.30 -32.33
N SER A 143 -22.30 26.76 -31.35
CA SER A 143 -22.79 26.64 -29.98
C SER A 143 -23.14 27.96 -29.32
N ARG A 144 -22.57 29.08 -29.76
CA ARG A 144 -22.94 30.42 -29.24
C ARG A 144 -24.39 30.77 -29.54
N THR A 145 -24.99 30.19 -30.57
CA THR A 145 -26.38 30.48 -30.94
C THR A 145 -27.39 29.82 -29.99
N PHE A 146 -27.04 28.69 -29.36
CA PHE A 146 -27.96 27.91 -28.54
C PHE A 146 -27.50 27.62 -27.10
N ILE A 147 -26.21 27.71 -26.78
CA ILE A 147 -25.70 27.64 -25.40
C ILE A 147 -25.63 29.05 -24.83
N LYS A 148 -26.47 29.34 -23.84
CA LYS A 148 -26.63 30.67 -23.26
C LYS A 148 -26.20 30.72 -21.81
N THR A 149 -25.45 31.75 -21.45
CA THR A 149 -25.04 32.03 -20.07
C THR A 149 -25.70 33.30 -19.54
N GLU A 150 -25.69 33.44 -18.22
CA GLU A 150 -26.08 34.65 -17.51
C GLU A 150 -25.06 34.97 -16.43
N ARG A 151 -24.85 36.28 -16.20
CA ARG A 151 -23.95 36.75 -15.15
C ARG A 151 -24.64 36.72 -13.78
N LYS A 152 -24.15 35.84 -12.90
CA LYS A 152 -24.58 35.71 -11.49
C LYS A 152 -23.36 35.78 -10.57
N HIS A 153 -23.41 36.63 -9.54
CA HIS A 153 -22.30 36.80 -8.58
C HIS A 153 -20.92 36.99 -9.24
N SER A 154 -20.86 37.85 -10.26
CA SER A 154 -19.64 38.13 -11.05
C SER A 154 -19.09 36.96 -11.91
N LYS A 155 -19.81 35.84 -12.06
CA LYS A 155 -19.43 34.72 -12.95
C LYS A 155 -20.51 34.45 -13.99
N HIS A 156 -20.10 33.97 -15.16
CA HIS A 156 -21.03 33.45 -16.16
C HIS A 156 -21.46 32.03 -15.76
N THR A 157 -22.76 31.81 -15.68
CA THR A 157 -23.38 30.53 -15.34
C THR A 157 -24.36 30.14 -16.44
N LEU A 158 -24.58 28.85 -16.67
CA LEU A 158 -25.48 28.38 -17.72
C LEU A 158 -26.93 28.82 -17.44
N ASP A 159 -27.61 29.42 -18.42
CA ASP A 159 -29.07 29.57 -18.42
C ASP A 159 -29.68 28.26 -18.95
N THR A 160 -29.99 27.35 -18.04
CA THR A 160 -30.48 26.00 -18.37
C THR A 160 -31.79 26.03 -19.15
N TYR A 161 -32.71 26.94 -18.82
CA TYR A 161 -34.03 26.98 -19.46
C TYR A 161 -33.92 27.43 -20.91
N LEU A 162 -33.26 28.57 -21.16
CA LEU A 162 -33.10 29.10 -22.51
C LEU A 162 -32.25 28.17 -23.37
N THR A 163 -31.16 27.64 -22.81
CA THR A 163 -30.28 26.70 -23.52
C THR A 163 -31.03 25.44 -23.94
N ASN A 164 -31.80 24.80 -23.04
CA ASN A 164 -32.55 23.60 -23.39
C ASN A 164 -33.56 23.84 -24.52
N LYS A 165 -34.23 25.00 -24.51
CA LYS A 165 -35.16 25.38 -25.58
C LYS A 165 -34.43 25.53 -26.93
N LEU A 166 -33.35 26.32 -26.96
CA LEU A 166 -32.61 26.60 -28.19
C LEU A 166 -31.89 25.37 -28.74
N VAL A 167 -31.39 24.47 -27.88
CA VAL A 167 -30.79 23.20 -28.31
C VAL A 167 -31.85 22.34 -29.03
N LYS A 168 -33.06 22.21 -28.46
CA LYS A 168 -34.14 21.46 -29.12
C LYS A 168 -34.56 22.10 -30.46
N GLU A 169 -34.56 23.42 -30.55
CA GLU A 169 -34.84 24.16 -31.79
C GLU A 169 -33.74 23.95 -32.84
N ALA A 170 -32.46 24.04 -32.46
CA ALA A 170 -31.32 23.87 -33.36
C ALA A 170 -31.25 22.44 -33.95
N PHE A 171 -31.65 21.44 -33.17
CA PHE A 171 -31.58 20.02 -33.52
C PHE A 171 -32.96 19.39 -33.82
N GLN A 172 -33.96 20.17 -34.27
CA GLN A 172 -35.26 19.62 -34.72
C GLN A 172 -35.10 18.61 -35.86
N SER A 173 -34.19 18.87 -36.79
CA SER A 173 -33.76 17.94 -37.82
C SER A 173 -32.27 17.68 -37.62
N ILE A 174 -31.93 16.45 -37.25
CA ILE A 174 -30.56 16.06 -36.90
C ILE A 174 -29.91 15.45 -38.15
N PRO A 175 -28.91 16.11 -38.77
CA PRO A 175 -28.07 15.51 -39.80
C PRO A 175 -27.40 14.22 -39.33
N LYS A 176 -26.87 13.42 -40.27
CA LYS A 176 -26.09 12.22 -39.91
C LYS A 176 -24.95 12.55 -38.93
N VAL A 177 -24.23 13.65 -39.17
CA VAL A 177 -23.19 14.16 -38.28
C VAL A 177 -23.42 15.65 -38.05
N SER A 178 -23.62 16.04 -36.80
CA SER A 178 -23.69 17.45 -36.40
C SER A 178 -22.46 17.82 -35.61
N LEU A 179 -21.70 18.81 -36.06
CA LEU A 179 -20.45 19.20 -35.40
C LEU A 179 -20.59 20.52 -34.65
N VAL A 180 -20.18 20.53 -33.40
CA VAL A 180 -20.39 21.63 -32.45
C VAL A 180 -19.05 22.01 -31.78
N PRO A 181 -18.65 23.28 -31.78
CA PRO A 181 -17.55 23.74 -30.93
C PRO A 181 -17.94 23.66 -29.46
N GLY A 182 -17.16 22.91 -28.67
CA GLY A 182 -17.32 22.86 -27.22
C GLY A 182 -16.91 24.17 -26.52
N PHE A 183 -17.05 24.24 -25.20
CA PHE A 183 -16.54 25.31 -24.33
C PHE A 183 -17.16 26.70 -24.50
N ILE A 184 -17.47 27.12 -25.72
CA ILE A 184 -17.93 28.46 -26.09
C ILE A 184 -19.45 28.60 -25.96
N SER A 185 -19.89 29.81 -25.63
CA SER A 185 -21.28 30.16 -25.38
C SER A 185 -21.50 31.67 -25.64
N SER A 186 -22.71 32.17 -25.43
CA SER A 186 -22.93 33.63 -25.38
C SER A 186 -23.80 34.06 -24.20
N ASP A 187 -23.60 35.29 -23.74
CA ASP A 187 -24.49 35.89 -22.75
C ASP A 187 -25.90 36.04 -23.32
N LYS A 188 -26.91 35.66 -22.54
CA LYS A 188 -28.31 35.68 -22.98
C LYS A 188 -28.85 37.08 -23.26
N THR A 189 -28.25 38.11 -22.67
CA THR A 189 -28.74 39.50 -22.71
C THR A 189 -27.93 40.32 -23.71
N THR A 190 -26.60 40.28 -23.62
CA THR A 190 -25.74 41.11 -24.48
C THR A 190 -25.39 40.42 -25.79
N GLY A 191 -25.47 39.09 -25.85
CA GLY A 191 -24.99 38.29 -26.99
C GLY A 191 -23.47 38.20 -27.07
N ASP A 192 -22.74 38.75 -26.10
CA ASP A 192 -21.29 38.69 -26.06
C ASP A 192 -20.79 37.24 -25.92
N VAL A 193 -19.62 36.96 -26.49
CA VAL A 193 -18.99 35.64 -26.37
C VAL A 193 -18.60 35.41 -24.91
N THR A 194 -19.03 34.26 -24.39
CA THR A 194 -18.70 33.75 -23.06
C THR A 194 -18.18 32.33 -23.18
N ASN A 195 -17.72 31.74 -22.09
CA ASN A 195 -17.38 30.33 -22.04
C ASN A 195 -17.87 29.65 -20.76
N LEU A 196 -17.83 28.31 -20.77
CA LEU A 196 -18.27 27.47 -19.67
C LEU A 196 -17.15 27.15 -18.66
N GLY A 197 -16.00 27.84 -18.76
CA GLY A 197 -14.83 27.59 -17.93
C GLY A 197 -14.12 26.27 -18.23
N ARG A 198 -13.24 25.85 -17.33
CA ARG A 198 -12.40 24.66 -17.49
C ARG A 198 -13.26 23.40 -17.64
N GLY A 199 -12.89 22.50 -18.56
CA GLY A 199 -13.70 21.32 -18.88
C GLY A 199 -14.97 21.66 -19.68
N GLY A 200 -15.11 22.90 -20.16
CA GLY A 200 -16.32 23.39 -20.81
C GLY A 200 -16.76 22.58 -22.02
N SER A 201 -15.86 21.96 -22.78
CA SER A 201 -16.24 21.10 -23.91
C SER A 201 -16.95 19.82 -23.47
N ASP A 202 -16.49 19.20 -22.37
CA ASP A 202 -17.19 18.07 -21.76
C ASP A 202 -18.60 18.52 -21.31
N TYR A 203 -18.66 19.68 -20.66
CA TYR A 203 -19.92 20.22 -20.16
C TYR A 203 -20.89 20.59 -21.29
N THR A 204 -20.42 21.17 -22.40
CA THR A 204 -21.22 21.40 -23.61
C THR A 204 -21.86 20.11 -24.11
N ALA A 205 -21.09 19.02 -24.18
CA ALA A 205 -21.60 17.73 -24.63
C ALA A 205 -22.66 17.16 -23.68
N ALA A 206 -22.45 17.28 -22.36
CA ALA A 206 -23.45 16.86 -21.36
C ALA A 206 -24.73 17.70 -21.42
N ILE A 207 -24.64 19.01 -21.62
CA ILE A 207 -25.80 19.89 -21.77
C ILE A 207 -26.63 19.46 -22.99
N ILE A 208 -25.99 19.24 -24.13
CA ILE A 208 -26.67 18.81 -25.36
C ILE A 208 -27.29 17.43 -25.17
N ALA A 209 -26.55 16.48 -24.59
CA ALA A 209 -27.05 15.13 -24.31
C ALA A 209 -28.29 15.15 -23.41
N ALA A 210 -28.25 15.92 -22.33
CA ALA A 210 -29.37 16.06 -21.40
C ALA A 210 -30.58 16.81 -22.00
N ALA A 211 -30.33 17.83 -22.83
CA ALA A 211 -31.39 18.61 -23.48
C ALA A 211 -32.16 17.80 -24.54
N LEU A 212 -31.49 16.86 -25.21
CA LEU A 212 -32.06 16.03 -26.27
C LEU A 212 -32.40 14.61 -25.83
N ASP A 213 -32.29 14.30 -24.53
CA ASP A 213 -32.51 12.96 -23.96
C ASP A 213 -31.72 11.88 -24.74
N ALA A 214 -30.44 12.14 -25.00
CA ALA A 214 -29.56 11.26 -25.77
C ALA A 214 -29.40 9.88 -25.10
N ALA A 215 -29.16 8.85 -25.90
CA ALA A 215 -28.99 7.48 -25.40
C ALA A 215 -27.71 7.30 -24.57
N SER A 216 -26.65 8.05 -24.92
CA SER A 216 -25.39 8.07 -24.20
C SER A 216 -24.58 9.33 -24.51
N LEU A 217 -23.70 9.68 -23.58
CA LEU A 217 -22.63 10.66 -23.76
C LEU A 217 -21.29 9.92 -23.85
N GLU A 218 -20.65 9.89 -25.01
CA GLU A 218 -19.31 9.34 -25.17
C GLU A 218 -18.25 10.45 -24.99
N ILE A 219 -17.32 10.26 -24.05
CA ILE A 219 -16.16 11.14 -23.86
C ILE A 219 -14.92 10.41 -24.38
N TRP A 220 -14.41 10.89 -25.51
CA TRP A 220 -13.23 10.38 -26.19
C TRP A 220 -11.99 11.19 -25.76
N THR A 221 -11.06 10.50 -25.11
CA THR A 221 -9.84 11.05 -24.53
C THR A 221 -8.62 10.21 -24.92
N ASP A 222 -7.49 10.41 -24.25
CA ASP A 222 -6.19 9.75 -24.45
C ASP A 222 -5.92 8.58 -23.48
N VAL A 223 -6.94 8.14 -22.72
CA VAL A 223 -6.86 7.03 -21.77
C VAL A 223 -7.99 6.04 -22.02
N ASP A 224 -7.76 4.76 -21.69
CA ASP A 224 -8.71 3.65 -21.89
C ASP A 224 -9.92 3.68 -20.96
N GLY A 225 -10.03 4.67 -20.09
CA GLY A 225 -11.10 4.79 -19.10
C GLY A 225 -10.57 5.30 -17.76
N PHE A 226 -11.36 5.13 -16.71
CA PHE A 226 -10.87 5.23 -15.34
C PHE A 226 -10.03 3.99 -15.02
N MET A 227 -8.88 4.21 -14.40
CA MET A 227 -8.00 3.16 -13.92
C MET A 227 -8.17 3.00 -12.41
N THR A 228 -7.89 1.81 -11.86
CA THR A 228 -7.91 1.58 -10.40
C THR A 228 -6.94 2.47 -9.62
N ALA A 229 -5.87 2.92 -10.26
CA ALA A 229 -4.90 3.90 -9.77
C ALA A 229 -4.19 4.53 -10.99
N ASP A 230 -3.41 5.60 -10.80
CA ASP A 230 -2.64 6.20 -11.91
C ASP A 230 -1.62 5.18 -12.46
N PRO A 231 -1.74 4.74 -13.72
CA PRO A 231 -0.88 3.70 -14.29
C PRO A 231 0.58 4.13 -14.44
N ARG A 232 0.86 5.44 -14.38
CA ARG A 232 2.24 5.99 -14.37
C ARG A 232 2.92 5.77 -13.02
N VAL A 233 2.16 5.56 -11.96
CA VAL A 233 2.65 5.31 -10.60
C VAL A 233 2.57 3.83 -10.25
N ILE A 234 1.47 3.16 -10.65
CA ILE A 234 1.17 1.77 -10.37
C ILE A 234 1.04 1.00 -11.68
N SER A 235 2.07 0.23 -12.05
CA SER A 235 2.11 -0.50 -13.33
C SER A 235 1.07 -1.62 -13.47
N THR A 236 0.55 -2.10 -12.34
CA THR A 236 -0.46 -3.16 -12.25
C THR A 236 -1.90 -2.60 -12.24
N ALA A 237 -2.08 -1.30 -12.43
CA ALA A 237 -3.40 -0.69 -12.52
C ALA A 237 -4.15 -1.16 -13.78
N TYR A 238 -5.45 -1.40 -13.65
CA TYR A 238 -6.32 -1.84 -14.75
C TYR A 238 -7.54 -0.95 -14.89
N THR A 239 -8.16 -1.01 -16.07
CA THR A 239 -9.36 -0.22 -16.40
C THR A 239 -10.56 -0.70 -15.58
N ILE A 240 -11.27 0.25 -14.97
CA ILE A 240 -12.54 0.03 -14.29
C ILE A 240 -13.63 0.02 -15.36
N THR A 241 -14.37 -1.08 -15.49
CA THR A 241 -15.38 -1.24 -16.54
C THR A 241 -16.65 -0.45 -16.25
N GLU A 242 -17.06 -0.38 -14.99
CA GLU A 242 -18.27 0.33 -14.55
C GLU A 242 -18.04 1.12 -13.27
N LEU A 243 -18.56 2.35 -13.25
CA LEU A 243 -18.56 3.24 -12.08
C LEU A 243 -19.96 3.84 -11.89
N SER A 244 -20.29 4.16 -10.64
CA SER A 244 -21.43 5.03 -10.37
C SER A 244 -21.10 6.50 -10.70
N TYR A 245 -22.11 7.36 -10.86
CA TYR A 245 -21.88 8.81 -10.98
C TYR A 245 -21.16 9.38 -9.76
N VAL A 246 -21.44 8.88 -8.55
CA VAL A 246 -20.83 9.35 -7.30
C VAL A 246 -19.36 8.91 -7.25
N GLU A 247 -19.06 7.65 -7.56
CA GLU A 247 -17.69 7.13 -7.57
C GLU A 247 -16.82 7.88 -8.58
N ALA A 248 -17.33 8.11 -9.80
CA ALA A 248 -16.61 8.88 -10.81
C ALA A 248 -16.38 10.34 -10.36
N THR A 249 -17.38 10.96 -9.72
CA THR A 249 -17.25 12.33 -9.19
C THR A 249 -16.16 12.42 -8.13
N GLU A 250 -16.15 11.51 -7.15
CA GLU A 250 -15.15 11.47 -6.08
C GLU A 250 -13.74 11.23 -6.63
N LEU A 251 -13.56 10.26 -7.53
CA LEU A 251 -12.25 10.01 -8.15
C LEU A 251 -11.72 11.26 -8.88
N CYS A 252 -12.58 11.95 -9.62
CA CYS A 252 -12.20 13.17 -10.33
C CYS A 252 -11.82 14.32 -9.37
N ASN A 253 -12.57 14.51 -8.29
CA ASN A 253 -12.30 15.54 -7.29
C ASN A 253 -10.94 15.35 -6.63
N PHE A 254 -10.50 14.10 -6.44
CA PHE A 254 -9.23 13.76 -5.80
C PHE A 254 -8.10 13.38 -6.77
N GLY A 255 -8.17 13.84 -8.03
CA GLY A 255 -7.02 13.88 -8.95
C GLY A 255 -7.11 13.00 -10.19
N ALA A 256 -8.12 12.14 -10.34
CA ALA A 256 -8.33 11.36 -11.56
C ALA A 256 -8.90 12.25 -12.69
N LYS A 257 -8.02 12.89 -13.47
CA LYS A 257 -8.39 13.86 -14.51
C LYS A 257 -8.93 13.19 -15.80
N VAL A 258 -10.05 12.48 -15.70
CA VAL A 258 -10.68 11.80 -16.85
C VAL A 258 -11.92 12.57 -17.34
N VAL A 259 -12.79 12.99 -16.40
CA VAL A 259 -14.00 13.77 -16.70
C VAL A 259 -14.06 14.97 -15.76
N TYR A 260 -14.49 16.11 -16.26
CA TYR A 260 -14.74 17.27 -15.41
C TYR A 260 -16.02 17.05 -14.57
N PRO A 261 -15.98 17.09 -13.21
CA PRO A 261 -17.13 16.71 -12.38
C PRO A 261 -18.45 17.43 -12.71
N PRO A 262 -18.48 18.75 -13.00
CA PRO A 262 -19.71 19.43 -13.42
C PRO A 262 -20.35 18.88 -14.70
N THR A 263 -19.61 18.15 -15.54
CA THR A 263 -20.15 17.44 -16.71
C THR A 263 -21.07 16.29 -16.33
N ILE A 264 -20.89 15.68 -15.16
CA ILE A 264 -21.68 14.52 -14.73
C ILE A 264 -23.11 14.95 -14.37
N TYR A 265 -23.28 16.16 -13.84
CA TYR A 265 -24.55 16.62 -13.27
C TYR A 265 -25.73 16.64 -14.26
N PRO A 266 -25.64 17.24 -15.49
CA PRO A 266 -26.77 17.28 -16.41
C PRO A 266 -27.29 15.90 -16.83
N VAL A 267 -26.37 14.96 -17.05
CA VAL A 267 -26.67 13.61 -17.55
C VAL A 267 -27.10 12.68 -16.42
N CYS A 268 -26.58 12.86 -15.20
CA CYS A 268 -26.99 12.12 -14.00
C CYS A 268 -28.49 12.32 -13.71
N HIS A 269 -29.00 13.55 -13.76
CA HIS A 269 -30.44 13.82 -13.56
C HIS A 269 -31.37 13.17 -14.59
N LYS A 270 -30.83 12.81 -15.75
CA LYS A 270 -31.55 12.15 -16.85
C LYS A 270 -31.25 10.65 -16.94
N ASN A 271 -30.42 10.11 -16.04
CA ASN A 271 -29.90 8.74 -16.10
C ASN A 271 -29.25 8.40 -17.47
N ILE A 272 -28.60 9.39 -18.10
CA ILE A 272 -27.91 9.18 -19.37
C ILE A 272 -26.49 8.66 -19.08
N PRO A 273 -26.12 7.45 -19.53
CA PRO A 273 -24.82 6.88 -19.24
C PRO A 273 -23.69 7.67 -19.94
N ILE A 274 -22.58 7.84 -19.23
CA ILE A 274 -21.35 8.40 -19.80
C ILE A 274 -20.41 7.25 -20.14
N ILE A 275 -19.88 7.22 -21.36
CA ILE A 275 -18.96 6.18 -21.81
C ILE A 275 -17.61 6.83 -22.09
N ILE A 276 -16.60 6.48 -21.30
CA ILE A 276 -15.23 6.96 -21.49
C ILE A 276 -14.51 6.03 -22.44
N LYS A 277 -13.90 6.59 -23.49
CA LYS A 277 -13.18 5.84 -24.51
C LYS A 277 -11.86 6.51 -24.88
N ASN A 278 -10.96 5.72 -25.47
CA ASN A 278 -9.67 6.17 -25.95
C ASN A 278 -9.68 6.37 -27.47
N THR A 279 -9.38 7.59 -27.93
CA THR A 279 -9.27 7.91 -29.36
C THR A 279 -8.16 7.11 -30.05
N PHE A 280 -7.10 6.76 -29.31
CA PHE A 280 -5.94 6.02 -29.83
C PHE A 280 -6.09 4.50 -29.72
N ASN A 281 -7.09 4.03 -28.96
CA ASN A 281 -7.44 2.62 -28.80
C ASN A 281 -8.97 2.44 -28.81
N PRO A 282 -9.65 2.63 -29.96
CA PRO A 282 -11.11 2.72 -30.02
C PRO A 282 -11.85 1.43 -29.67
N ASP A 283 -11.17 0.28 -29.82
CA ASP A 283 -11.70 -1.05 -29.51
C ASP A 283 -11.53 -1.41 -28.02
N GLY A 284 -10.88 -0.54 -27.23
CA GLY A 284 -10.75 -0.70 -25.78
C GLY A 284 -12.11 -0.74 -25.07
N VAL A 285 -12.17 -1.47 -23.96
CA VAL A 285 -13.41 -1.69 -23.19
C VAL A 285 -14.01 -0.37 -22.69
N GLY A 286 -13.17 0.61 -22.31
CA GLY A 286 -13.64 1.87 -21.76
C GLY A 286 -14.09 1.77 -20.30
N THR A 287 -14.76 2.83 -19.84
CA THR A 287 -15.49 2.86 -18.58
C THR A 287 -16.91 3.37 -18.83
N VAL A 288 -17.91 2.69 -18.30
CA VAL A 288 -19.30 3.15 -18.31
C VAL A 288 -19.68 3.73 -16.95
N ILE A 289 -20.14 4.97 -16.93
CA ILE A 289 -20.62 5.67 -15.73
C ILE A 289 -22.15 5.73 -15.78
N LYS A 290 -22.82 5.16 -14.77
CA LYS A 290 -24.29 5.04 -14.69
C LYS A 290 -24.80 5.16 -13.25
N GLN A 291 -26.12 5.20 -13.04
CA GLN A 291 -26.72 5.37 -11.72
C GLN A 291 -26.50 4.15 -10.80
N GLU A 292 -26.79 2.95 -11.30
CA GLU A 292 -26.63 1.70 -10.55
C GLU A 292 -25.66 0.77 -11.28
N VAL A 293 -24.66 0.27 -10.55
CA VAL A 293 -23.66 -0.67 -11.07
C VAL A 293 -24.21 -2.09 -10.96
N SER A 294 -24.12 -2.87 -12.03
CA SER A 294 -24.92 -4.10 -12.19
C SER A 294 -24.35 -5.33 -11.46
N ASN A 295 -23.25 -5.21 -10.71
CA ASN A 295 -22.51 -6.36 -10.20
C ASN A 295 -22.59 -6.50 -8.66
N PRO A 296 -23.29 -7.53 -8.13
CA PRO A 296 -23.37 -7.84 -6.70
C PRO A 296 -22.02 -8.24 -6.06
N GLN A 297 -21.01 -8.63 -6.85
CA GLN A 297 -19.65 -8.96 -6.40
C GLN A 297 -18.67 -7.77 -6.50
N SER A 298 -19.19 -6.56 -6.62
CA SER A 298 -18.41 -5.33 -6.69
C SER A 298 -17.48 -5.18 -5.47
N LYS A 299 -16.15 -5.09 -5.72
CA LYS A 299 -15.12 -4.79 -4.71
C LYS A 299 -15.54 -3.58 -3.86
N ALA A 300 -15.20 -3.61 -2.57
CA ALA A 300 -15.53 -2.51 -1.64
C ALA A 300 -14.94 -1.16 -2.09
N ILE A 301 -13.75 -1.19 -2.68
CA ILE A 301 -13.07 -0.01 -3.26
C ILE A 301 -12.95 -0.22 -4.77
N LYS A 302 -13.28 0.81 -5.56
CA LYS A 302 -13.21 0.83 -7.02
C LYS A 302 -11.96 1.48 -7.56
N GLY A 303 -11.46 2.52 -6.88
CA GLY A 303 -10.27 3.23 -7.33
C GLY A 303 -9.57 4.00 -6.23
N ILE A 304 -8.33 4.37 -6.53
CA ILE A 304 -7.46 5.18 -5.70
C ILE A 304 -7.02 6.39 -6.55
N SER A 305 -7.10 7.58 -5.98
CA SER A 305 -6.60 8.80 -6.60
C SER A 305 -5.72 9.59 -5.63
N SER A 306 -4.93 10.53 -6.14
CA SER A 306 -4.05 11.34 -5.30
C SER A 306 -3.78 12.72 -5.87
N ILE A 307 -3.50 13.66 -4.97
CA ILE A 307 -3.05 15.02 -5.26
C ILE A 307 -1.67 15.23 -4.62
N ASN A 308 -0.61 15.25 -5.44
CA ASN A 308 0.77 15.50 -5.00
C ASN A 308 1.09 17.00 -4.80
N ASP A 309 0.08 17.81 -4.52
CA ASP A 309 0.16 19.26 -4.41
C ASP A 309 -0.76 19.70 -3.27
N THR A 310 -0.42 19.30 -2.04
CA THR A 310 -1.19 19.59 -0.84
C THR A 310 -0.34 20.37 0.17
N SER A 311 -0.90 21.46 0.69
CA SER A 311 -0.49 22.07 1.95
C SER A 311 -1.63 21.95 2.96
N LEU A 312 -1.28 21.69 4.23
CA LEU A 312 -2.24 21.65 5.32
C LEU A 312 -2.10 22.92 6.16
N ILE A 313 -3.18 23.69 6.28
CA ILE A 313 -3.24 24.89 7.11
C ILE A 313 -4.10 24.58 8.32
N THR A 314 -3.53 24.74 9.52
CA THR A 314 -4.23 24.42 10.77
C THR A 314 -4.49 25.68 11.58
N VAL A 315 -5.76 25.98 11.78
CA VAL A 315 -6.21 26.99 12.75
C VAL A 315 -6.46 26.29 14.07
N GLN A 316 -5.70 26.64 15.12
CA GLN A 316 -5.80 25.97 16.42
C GLN A 316 -5.71 26.96 17.59
N GLY A 317 -6.45 26.68 18.65
CA GLY A 317 -6.48 27.53 19.84
C GLY A 317 -7.51 27.07 20.87
N LEU A 318 -7.18 27.18 22.16
CA LEU A 318 -8.13 26.87 23.23
C LEU A 318 -9.30 27.87 23.26
N GLY A 319 -9.08 29.10 22.76
CA GLY A 319 -10.13 30.10 22.63
C GLY A 319 -11.16 29.80 21.53
N MET A 320 -10.96 28.76 20.71
CA MET A 320 -11.94 28.35 19.69
C MET A 320 -13.09 27.51 20.27
N VAL A 321 -12.90 26.88 21.43
CA VAL A 321 -13.85 25.91 22.00
C VAL A 321 -15.16 26.59 22.37
N GLY A 322 -16.27 26.16 21.77
CA GLY A 322 -17.60 26.70 22.04
C GLY A 322 -17.87 28.08 21.43
N VAL A 323 -16.92 28.63 20.64
CA VAL A 323 -17.11 29.89 19.92
C VAL A 323 -17.83 29.65 18.60
N ILE A 324 -19.06 30.14 18.52
CA ILE A 324 -19.87 30.04 17.31
C ILE A 324 -19.25 30.90 16.20
N GLY A 325 -19.04 30.30 15.02
CA GLY A 325 -18.73 31.04 13.79
C GLY A 325 -17.25 31.11 13.41
N VAL A 326 -16.34 30.44 14.12
CA VAL A 326 -14.92 30.36 13.70
C VAL A 326 -14.79 29.74 12.30
N ASN A 327 -15.44 28.61 12.05
CA ASN A 327 -15.46 27.97 10.72
C ASN A 327 -16.06 28.90 9.64
N TYR A 328 -17.11 29.66 9.97
CA TYR A 328 -17.67 30.64 9.04
C TYR A 328 -16.64 31.70 8.65
N ARG A 329 -15.90 32.25 9.63
CA ARG A 329 -14.84 33.26 9.38
C ARG A 329 -13.72 32.70 8.53
N ILE A 330 -13.24 31.49 8.85
CA ILE A 330 -12.24 30.76 8.05
C ILE A 330 -12.68 30.68 6.59
N PHE A 331 -13.83 30.05 6.31
CA PHE A 331 -14.24 29.80 4.92
C PHE A 331 -14.64 31.09 4.19
N LYS A 332 -15.17 32.09 4.91
CA LYS A 332 -15.46 33.41 4.34
C LYS A 332 -14.18 34.13 3.90
N ALA A 333 -13.15 34.14 4.74
CA ALA A 333 -11.88 34.81 4.45
C ALA A 333 -11.18 34.17 3.23
N LEU A 334 -11.13 32.83 3.20
CA LEU A 334 -10.58 32.08 2.07
C LEU A 334 -11.37 32.31 0.78
N ALA A 335 -12.70 32.19 0.82
CA ALA A 335 -13.55 32.34 -0.36
C ALA A 335 -13.51 33.76 -0.95
N LYS A 336 -13.45 34.80 -0.10
CA LYS A 336 -13.34 36.20 -0.53
C LYS A 336 -12.05 36.46 -1.33
N ASN A 337 -10.99 35.71 -1.04
CA ASN A 337 -9.69 35.82 -1.70
C ASN A 337 -9.49 34.76 -2.80
N GLY A 338 -10.55 34.02 -3.18
CA GLY A 338 -10.51 33.06 -4.27
C GLY A 338 -9.74 31.77 -3.98
N ILE A 339 -9.44 31.49 -2.70
CA ILE A 339 -8.72 30.28 -2.29
C ILE A 339 -9.69 29.10 -2.23
N SER A 340 -9.36 28.03 -2.96
CA SER A 340 -10.16 26.81 -3.00
C SER A 340 -9.68 25.80 -1.95
N VAL A 341 -10.59 25.41 -1.08
CA VAL A 341 -10.39 24.32 -0.12
C VAL A 341 -10.90 23.01 -0.72
N PHE A 342 -10.13 21.94 -0.63
CA PHE A 342 -10.56 20.60 -1.11
C PHE A 342 -10.62 19.54 -0.01
N LEU A 343 -10.05 19.79 1.17
CA LEU A 343 -10.10 18.89 2.31
C LEU A 343 -10.29 19.69 3.60
N VAL A 344 -11.13 19.19 4.50
CA VAL A 344 -11.36 19.78 5.83
C VAL A 344 -11.34 18.65 6.85
N SER A 345 -10.55 18.83 7.92
CA SER A 345 -10.45 17.91 9.04
C SER A 345 -10.54 18.71 10.33
N GLN A 346 -11.63 18.56 11.07
CA GLN A 346 -11.84 19.25 12.35
C GLN A 346 -11.79 18.24 13.50
N ALA A 347 -11.07 18.59 14.57
CA ALA A 347 -11.09 17.80 15.79
C ALA A 347 -12.44 17.94 16.50
N SER A 348 -12.95 16.84 17.07
CA SER A 348 -14.23 16.82 17.81
C SER A 348 -14.29 17.78 19.00
N SER A 349 -13.12 18.15 19.56
CA SER A 349 -12.98 19.16 20.61
C SER A 349 -13.15 20.61 20.13
N GLU A 350 -13.35 20.83 18.83
CA GLU A 350 -13.50 22.14 18.16
C GLU A 350 -12.33 23.13 18.35
N ASN A 351 -11.25 22.70 18.98
CA ASN A 351 -10.04 23.50 19.23
C ASN A 351 -9.08 23.56 18.04
N SER A 352 -9.31 22.77 16.98
CA SER A 352 -8.50 22.79 15.77
C SER A 352 -9.29 22.45 14.52
N THR A 353 -9.00 23.18 13.44
CA THR A 353 -9.53 22.94 12.09
C THR A 353 -8.37 22.98 11.11
N SER A 354 -8.13 21.85 10.45
CA SER A 354 -7.11 21.71 9.41
C SER A 354 -7.75 21.70 8.02
N ILE A 355 -7.10 22.40 7.09
CA ILE A 355 -7.65 22.73 5.78
C ILE A 355 -6.61 22.39 4.71
N GLY A 356 -6.99 21.55 3.75
CA GLY A 356 -6.17 21.23 2.59
C GLY A 356 -6.36 22.24 1.46
N VAL A 357 -5.26 22.88 1.07
CA VAL A 357 -5.17 23.79 -0.09
C VAL A 357 -4.02 23.38 -1.00
N ARG A 358 -3.97 23.92 -2.23
CA ARG A 358 -2.82 23.72 -3.13
C ARG A 358 -1.62 24.51 -2.62
N ASN A 359 -0.40 24.06 -2.94
CA ASN A 359 0.82 24.74 -2.47
C ASN A 359 0.90 26.19 -2.97
N ALA A 360 0.34 26.49 -4.14
CA ALA A 360 0.28 27.83 -4.73
C ALA A 360 -0.59 28.82 -3.94
N ASP A 361 -1.60 28.32 -3.22
CA ASP A 361 -2.53 29.14 -2.43
C ASP A 361 -2.12 29.24 -0.96
N ALA A 362 -1.10 28.48 -0.53
CA ALA A 362 -0.77 28.28 0.87
C ALA A 362 -0.32 29.57 1.59
N ASP A 363 0.54 30.38 0.95
CA ASP A 363 1.05 31.62 1.55
C ASP A 363 -0.07 32.65 1.72
N LEU A 364 -0.84 32.90 0.65
CA LEU A 364 -1.98 33.81 0.68
C LEU A 364 -3.03 33.37 1.71
N ALA A 365 -3.28 32.06 1.82
CA ALA A 365 -4.22 31.52 2.80
C ALA A 365 -3.75 31.77 4.24
N CYS A 366 -2.46 31.60 4.53
CA CYS A 366 -1.92 31.92 5.85
C CYS A 366 -2.01 33.42 6.14
N GLU A 367 -1.62 34.27 5.19
CA GLU A 367 -1.69 35.74 5.32
C GLU A 367 -3.11 36.19 5.69
N VAL A 368 -4.09 35.83 4.85
CA VAL A 368 -5.50 36.20 5.02
C VAL A 368 -6.09 35.68 6.33
N LEU A 369 -5.74 34.45 6.74
CA LEU A 369 -6.25 33.89 8.00
C LEU A 369 -5.60 34.53 9.22
N ASN A 370 -4.30 34.84 9.19
CA ASN A 370 -3.64 35.56 10.28
C ASN A 370 -4.20 36.98 10.41
N GLU A 371 -4.55 37.65 9.31
CA GLU A 371 -5.25 38.94 9.34
C GLU A 371 -6.66 38.83 9.93
N GLU A 372 -7.45 37.84 9.52
CA GLU A 372 -8.82 37.63 10.01
C GLU A 372 -8.87 37.34 11.52
N PHE A 373 -7.86 36.65 12.07
CA PHE A 373 -7.77 36.25 13.49
C PHE A 373 -6.69 37.01 14.28
N ALA A 374 -6.25 38.17 13.80
CA ALA A 374 -5.12 38.90 14.39
C ALA A 374 -5.31 39.22 15.89
N LYS A 375 -6.54 39.55 16.31
CA LYS A 375 -6.86 39.88 17.71
C LYS A 375 -6.77 38.66 18.62
N GLU A 376 -7.34 37.54 18.17
CA GLU A 376 -7.31 36.28 18.90
C GLU A 376 -5.89 35.73 19.02
N ILE A 377 -5.06 35.96 18.00
CA ILE A 377 -3.63 35.62 18.03
C ILE A 377 -2.89 36.50 19.04
N GLU A 378 -3.13 37.82 19.04
CA GLU A 378 -2.52 38.76 19.99
C GLU A 378 -2.91 38.43 21.45
N MET A 379 -4.15 38.00 21.68
CA MET A 379 -4.65 37.58 22.99
C MET A 379 -4.18 36.18 23.42
N GLY A 380 -3.49 35.43 22.54
CA GLY A 380 -3.07 34.06 22.79
C GLY A 380 -4.19 33.03 22.79
N GLU A 381 -5.38 33.40 22.30
CA GLU A 381 -6.55 32.52 22.17
C GLU A 381 -6.41 31.55 20.99
N ILE A 382 -5.76 32.01 19.91
CA ILE A 382 -5.44 31.25 18.69
C ILE A 382 -3.93 31.32 18.45
N SER A 383 -3.34 30.21 17.98
CA SER A 383 -1.92 30.17 17.60
C SER A 383 -1.71 30.82 16.22
N PRO A 384 -0.51 31.38 15.94
CA PRO A 384 -0.16 31.81 14.59
C PRO A 384 -0.40 30.70 13.56
N ILE A 385 -1.06 31.07 12.46
CA ILE A 385 -1.53 30.11 11.46
C ILE A 385 -0.42 29.89 10.43
N LEU A 386 0.05 28.66 10.31
CA LEU A 386 1.15 28.26 9.43
C LEU A 386 0.70 27.13 8.49
N ALA A 387 1.33 27.06 7.32
CA ALA A 387 1.13 25.97 6.36
C ALA A 387 2.21 24.89 6.55
N GLU A 388 1.76 23.65 6.68
CA GLU A 388 2.60 22.46 6.53
C GLU A 388 2.65 22.07 5.05
N ARG A 389 3.86 22.02 4.48
CA ARG A 389 4.11 21.81 3.05
C ARG A 389 4.68 20.40 2.79
N ASP A 390 4.93 20.11 1.51
CA ASP A 390 5.48 18.83 1.05
C ASP A 390 4.60 17.62 1.38
N LEU A 391 3.28 17.84 1.36
CA LEU A 391 2.28 16.83 1.63
C LEU A 391 1.59 16.36 0.35
N ALA A 392 0.99 15.17 0.42
CA ALA A 392 0.14 14.64 -0.61
C ALA A 392 -1.17 14.12 -0.01
N THR A 393 -2.26 14.34 -0.73
CA THR A 393 -3.57 13.78 -0.38
C THR A 393 -3.81 12.51 -1.19
N VAL A 394 -4.22 11.44 -0.53
CA VAL A 394 -4.65 10.19 -1.17
C VAL A 394 -6.13 9.98 -0.84
N ALA A 395 -6.90 9.50 -1.82
CA ALA A 395 -8.30 9.17 -1.65
C ALA A 395 -8.58 7.75 -2.16
N ILE A 396 -9.33 6.98 -1.39
CA ILE A 396 -9.91 5.72 -1.82
C ILE A 396 -11.41 5.89 -2.03
N VAL A 397 -11.93 5.37 -3.14
CA VAL A 397 -13.31 5.59 -3.55
C VAL A 397 -14.00 4.26 -3.84
N GLY A 398 -15.23 4.12 -3.32
CA GLY A 398 -16.11 2.98 -3.59
C GLY A 398 -17.40 3.08 -2.79
N GLU A 399 -18.55 2.90 -3.44
CA GLU A 399 -19.86 3.00 -2.77
C GLU A 399 -20.11 1.88 -1.76
N ASN A 400 -19.52 0.71 -2.00
CA ASN A 400 -19.68 -0.46 -1.13
C ASN A 400 -18.89 -0.37 0.19
N MET A 401 -18.05 0.66 0.38
CA MET A 401 -17.32 0.86 1.64
C MET A 401 -18.28 1.03 2.82
N LYS A 402 -19.38 1.78 2.64
CA LYS A 402 -20.44 1.98 3.65
C LYS A 402 -21.06 0.68 4.17
N HIS A 403 -21.12 -0.32 3.30
CA HIS A 403 -21.74 -1.62 3.60
C HIS A 403 -20.73 -2.67 4.06
N THR A 404 -19.44 -2.32 4.11
CA THR A 404 -18.36 -3.26 4.43
C THR A 404 -17.62 -2.80 5.69
N PRO A 405 -18.04 -3.27 6.88
CA PRO A 405 -17.35 -2.95 8.12
C PRO A 405 -15.85 -3.33 8.05
N GLY A 406 -15.00 -2.49 8.64
CA GLY A 406 -13.56 -2.75 8.77
C GLY A 406 -12.69 -2.25 7.61
N ILE A 407 -13.25 -1.66 6.55
CA ILE A 407 -12.44 -1.10 5.43
C ILE A 407 -11.49 0.01 5.92
N ALA A 408 -11.98 0.96 6.72
CA ALA A 408 -11.14 2.01 7.29
C ALA A 408 -10.04 1.43 8.21
N GLY A 409 -10.38 0.45 9.04
CA GLY A 409 -9.41 -0.25 9.90
C GLY A 409 -8.35 -0.99 9.08
N LYS A 410 -8.75 -1.68 8.00
CA LYS A 410 -7.83 -2.33 7.05
C LYS A 410 -6.94 -1.28 6.37
N LEU A 411 -7.49 -0.16 5.89
CA LEU A 411 -6.74 0.92 5.25
C LEU A 411 -5.65 1.46 6.18
N PHE A 412 -6.04 1.97 7.35
CA PHE A 412 -5.10 2.61 8.27
C PHE A 412 -4.15 1.60 8.92
N GLY A 413 -4.61 0.37 9.19
CA GLY A 413 -3.74 -0.72 9.65
C GLY A 413 -2.71 -1.14 8.58
N THR A 414 -3.10 -1.16 7.31
CA THR A 414 -2.19 -1.41 6.19
C THR A 414 -1.16 -0.29 6.04
N LEU A 415 -1.55 0.98 6.19
CA LEU A 415 -0.61 2.11 6.18
C LEU A 415 0.36 2.07 7.38
N GLY A 416 -0.17 1.87 8.59
CA GLY A 416 0.59 1.82 9.84
C GLY A 416 1.62 0.69 9.88
N ARG A 417 1.23 -0.53 9.48
CA ARG A 417 2.16 -1.68 9.36
C ARG A 417 3.30 -1.42 8.37
N ASN A 418 3.10 -0.48 7.43
CA ASN A 418 4.09 -0.07 6.45
C ASN A 418 4.87 1.18 6.85
N GLY A 419 4.72 1.66 8.09
CA GLY A 419 5.42 2.84 8.59
C GLY A 419 4.99 4.15 7.91
N ILE A 420 3.80 4.19 7.32
CA ILE A 420 3.25 5.40 6.70
C ILE A 420 2.41 6.13 7.75
N ASN A 421 2.82 7.35 8.09
CA ASN A 421 2.08 8.20 9.00
C ASN A 421 0.94 8.93 8.28
N VAL A 422 -0.25 8.94 8.89
CA VAL A 422 -1.40 9.72 8.40
C VAL A 422 -1.48 11.00 9.22
N ILE A 423 -1.35 12.14 8.53
CA ILE A 423 -1.27 13.48 9.16
C ILE A 423 -2.66 14.03 9.41
N ALA A 424 -3.55 13.91 8.42
CA ALA A 424 -4.95 14.31 8.51
C ALA A 424 -5.81 13.31 7.73
N CYS A 425 -7.09 13.22 8.10
CA CYS A 425 -8.05 12.37 7.38
C CYS A 425 -9.42 13.04 7.33
N ALA A 426 -10.17 12.75 6.28
CA ALA A 426 -11.53 13.19 6.09
C ALA A 426 -12.37 12.03 5.55
N GLN A 427 -13.45 11.72 6.26
CA GLN A 427 -14.45 10.73 5.89
C GLN A 427 -15.84 11.33 6.15
N GLY A 428 -16.68 11.35 5.12
CA GLY A 428 -18.06 11.78 5.22
C GLY A 428 -19.00 10.64 5.61
N ALA A 429 -20.23 10.98 6.04
CA ALA A 429 -21.27 10.00 6.41
C ALA A 429 -21.77 9.13 5.25
N SER A 430 -21.47 9.51 4.00
CA SER A 430 -21.75 8.67 2.82
C SER A 430 -20.79 7.48 2.72
N GLU A 431 -19.62 7.56 3.36
CA GLU A 431 -18.51 6.59 3.29
C GLU A 431 -18.10 6.17 1.87
N THR A 432 -18.48 6.95 0.85
CA THR A 432 -18.12 6.70 -0.56
C THR A 432 -16.66 7.03 -0.86
N ASN A 433 -16.02 7.77 0.04
CA ASN A 433 -14.66 8.25 -0.07
C ASN A 433 -14.02 8.34 1.34
N ILE A 434 -12.78 7.86 1.45
CA ILE A 434 -11.90 8.14 2.58
C ILE A 434 -10.66 8.83 2.00
N SER A 435 -10.45 10.08 2.39
CA SER A 435 -9.28 10.85 1.98
C SER A 435 -8.38 11.14 3.17
N PHE A 436 -7.08 11.13 2.95
CA PHE A 436 -6.09 11.34 4.01
C PHE A 436 -4.80 11.94 3.45
N VAL A 437 -4.06 12.61 4.33
CA VAL A 437 -2.84 13.34 3.99
C VAL A 437 -1.63 12.58 4.53
N VAL A 438 -0.61 12.45 3.69
CA VAL A 438 0.69 11.82 4.01
C VAL A 438 1.82 12.73 3.55
N ASP A 439 3.03 12.48 4.04
CA ASP A 439 4.25 13.09 3.48
C ASP A 439 4.39 12.73 1.99
N SER A 440 4.70 13.71 1.13
CA SER A 440 4.81 13.52 -0.32
C SER A 440 5.81 12.41 -0.70
N LYS A 441 6.89 12.23 0.07
CA LYS A 441 7.87 11.14 -0.13
C LYS A 441 7.25 9.76 0.07
N SER A 442 6.22 9.67 0.90
CA SER A 442 5.47 8.44 1.17
C SER A 442 4.33 8.18 0.19
N LEU A 443 4.00 9.12 -0.72
CA LEU A 443 2.88 9.00 -1.64
C LEU A 443 2.96 7.71 -2.49
N ARG A 444 4.09 7.47 -3.14
CA ARG A 444 4.28 6.29 -3.99
C ARG A 444 4.14 5.00 -3.18
N LYS A 445 4.72 4.94 -1.98
CA LYS A 445 4.61 3.77 -1.09
C LYS A 445 3.14 3.55 -0.68
N SER A 446 2.44 4.62 -0.34
CA SER A 446 1.03 4.60 0.05
C SER A 446 0.15 4.03 -1.07
N LEU A 447 0.30 4.53 -2.29
CA LEU A 447 -0.49 4.06 -3.44
C LEU A 447 -0.22 2.58 -3.75
N ASN A 448 1.05 2.13 -3.71
CA ASN A 448 1.39 0.72 -3.96
C ASN A 448 0.79 -0.18 -2.88
N VAL A 449 1.01 0.14 -1.61
CA VAL A 449 0.56 -0.68 -0.48
C VAL A 449 -0.97 -0.78 -0.44
N ILE A 450 -1.70 0.30 -0.76
CA ILE A 450 -3.16 0.28 -0.85
C ILE A 450 -3.61 -0.51 -2.08
N HIS A 451 -3.00 -0.28 -3.25
CA HIS A 451 -3.37 -0.98 -4.47
C HIS A 451 -3.16 -2.49 -4.33
N ASP A 452 -2.02 -2.91 -3.79
CA ASP A 452 -1.72 -4.30 -3.50
C ASP A 452 -2.74 -4.91 -2.53
N SER A 453 -3.04 -4.22 -1.42
CA SER A 453 -3.92 -4.72 -0.35
C SER A 453 -5.40 -4.84 -0.75
N PHE A 454 -5.88 -3.97 -1.65
CA PHE A 454 -7.30 -3.88 -2.00
C PHE A 454 -7.64 -4.35 -3.43
N PHE A 455 -6.70 -4.31 -4.37
CA PHE A 455 -6.98 -4.58 -5.79
C PHE A 455 -6.32 -5.85 -6.31
N LEU A 456 -5.10 -6.16 -5.87
CA LEU A 456 -4.32 -7.31 -6.37
C LEU A 456 -4.34 -8.51 -5.43
N SER A 457 -4.47 -8.27 -4.12
CA SER A 457 -4.50 -9.33 -3.13
C SER A 457 -5.90 -9.94 -3.03
N GLU A 458 -6.17 -10.98 -3.82
CA GLU A 458 -7.11 -12.04 -3.41
C GLU A 458 -6.57 -12.79 -2.17
N TYR A 459 -5.26 -12.73 -1.97
CA TYR A 459 -4.51 -13.43 -0.95
C TYR A 459 -3.67 -12.44 -0.13
N GLN A 460 -3.66 -12.54 1.19
CA GLN A 460 -2.66 -11.91 2.04
C GLN A 460 -1.27 -12.43 1.63
N VAL A 461 -0.32 -11.53 1.41
CA VAL A 461 1.07 -11.91 1.08
C VAL A 461 1.96 -11.73 2.31
N LEU A 462 2.77 -12.75 2.62
CA LEU A 462 3.80 -12.72 3.65
C LEU A 462 5.17 -12.93 2.99
N ASN A 463 6.05 -11.93 3.09
CA ASN A 463 7.34 -11.92 2.40
C ASN A 463 8.43 -12.48 3.32
N LEU A 464 9.12 -13.54 2.89
CA LEU A 464 10.05 -14.30 3.71
C LEU A 464 11.50 -14.11 3.25
N PHE A 465 12.38 -13.79 4.20
CA PHE A 465 13.83 -13.82 4.05
C PHE A 465 14.38 -14.99 4.86
N ILE A 466 14.84 -16.05 4.20
CA ILE A 466 15.31 -17.28 4.87
C ILE A 466 16.84 -17.28 4.91
N CYS A 467 17.39 -17.24 6.12
CA CYS A 467 18.82 -17.29 6.38
C CYS A 467 19.23 -18.64 6.97
N GLY A 468 20.18 -19.31 6.33
CA GLY A 468 20.67 -20.63 6.73
C GLY A 468 19.91 -21.77 6.06
N VAL A 469 20.14 -22.00 4.76
CA VAL A 469 19.50 -23.08 3.97
C VAL A 469 20.18 -24.45 4.09
N GLY A 470 20.78 -24.74 5.25
CA GLY A 470 21.30 -26.05 5.61
C GLY A 470 20.19 -27.09 5.85
N THR A 471 20.32 -27.93 6.87
CA THR A 471 19.37 -29.02 7.11
C THR A 471 17.97 -28.52 7.48
N VAL A 472 17.86 -27.59 8.43
CA VAL A 472 16.57 -27.05 8.89
C VAL A 472 15.99 -26.08 7.86
N GLY A 473 16.74 -25.05 7.45
CA GLY A 473 16.24 -24.08 6.48
C GLY A 473 15.94 -24.68 5.11
N GLY A 474 16.72 -25.67 4.65
CA GLY A 474 16.40 -26.41 3.43
C GLY A 474 15.10 -27.22 3.54
N SER A 475 14.86 -27.86 4.69
CA SER A 475 13.59 -28.55 4.95
C SER A 475 12.41 -27.59 5.04
N LEU A 476 12.62 -26.39 5.61
CA LEU A 476 11.60 -25.33 5.68
C LEU A 476 11.20 -24.83 4.30
N VAL A 477 12.18 -24.51 3.44
CA VAL A 477 11.90 -24.09 2.05
C VAL A 477 11.04 -25.12 1.34
N GLU A 478 11.30 -26.40 1.58
CA GLU A 478 10.57 -27.47 0.92
C GLU A 478 9.16 -27.70 1.47
N GLN A 479 8.96 -27.50 2.78
CA GLN A 479 7.63 -27.46 3.37
C GLN A 479 6.81 -26.28 2.82
N ILE A 480 7.42 -25.10 2.69
CA ILE A 480 6.79 -23.92 2.08
C ILE A 480 6.39 -24.23 0.64
N ARG A 481 7.31 -24.78 -0.17
CA ARG A 481 7.02 -25.15 -1.57
C ARG A 481 5.81 -26.07 -1.69
N CYS A 482 5.73 -27.10 -0.83
CA CYS A 482 4.63 -28.06 -0.86
C CYS A 482 3.28 -27.47 -0.42
N GLN A 483 3.28 -26.49 0.50
CA GLN A 483 2.05 -25.93 1.06
C GLN A 483 1.59 -24.63 0.39
N GLN A 484 2.45 -23.94 -0.35
CA GLN A 484 2.20 -22.62 -0.92
C GLN A 484 0.89 -22.56 -1.72
N GLN A 485 0.67 -23.51 -2.65
CA GLN A 485 -0.53 -23.54 -3.49
C GLN A 485 -1.79 -23.81 -2.66
N LYS A 486 -1.71 -24.69 -1.67
CA LYS A 486 -2.82 -25.03 -0.79
C LYS A 486 -3.22 -23.84 0.09
N LEU A 487 -2.25 -23.17 0.71
CA LEU A 487 -2.46 -21.99 1.54
C LEU A 487 -3.07 -20.82 0.75
N MET A 488 -2.67 -20.67 -0.52
CA MET A 488 -3.30 -19.69 -1.39
C MET A 488 -4.78 -20.03 -1.58
N MET A 489 -5.10 -21.24 -2.04
CA MET A 489 -6.49 -21.61 -2.37
C MET A 489 -7.42 -21.72 -1.16
N GLU A 490 -6.95 -22.28 -0.04
CA GLU A 490 -7.81 -22.58 1.12
C GLU A 490 -7.80 -21.47 2.18
N ASN A 491 -6.68 -20.77 2.36
CA ASN A 491 -6.50 -19.81 3.46
C ASN A 491 -6.35 -18.36 2.98
N GLY A 492 -6.36 -18.10 1.68
CA GLY A 492 -6.14 -16.74 1.20
C GLY A 492 -4.71 -16.25 1.50
N LEU A 493 -3.70 -17.12 1.65
CA LEU A 493 -2.35 -16.74 2.08
C LEU A 493 -1.28 -17.16 1.06
N LYS A 494 -0.56 -16.18 0.52
CA LYS A 494 0.63 -16.41 -0.32
C LYS A 494 1.90 -16.18 0.49
N LEU A 495 2.61 -17.26 0.76
CA LEU A 495 3.98 -17.19 1.27
C LEU A 495 4.92 -16.88 0.12
N HIS A 496 5.68 -15.80 0.23
CA HIS A 496 6.49 -15.29 -0.86
C HIS A 496 7.95 -15.20 -0.42
N VAL A 497 8.77 -16.17 -0.84
CA VAL A 497 10.20 -16.17 -0.48
C VAL A 497 10.93 -15.19 -1.38
N VAL A 498 11.36 -14.08 -0.79
CA VAL A 498 11.99 -12.94 -1.49
C VAL A 498 13.48 -12.79 -1.19
N GLY A 499 14.00 -13.56 -0.22
CA GLY A 499 15.42 -13.67 0.04
C GLY A 499 15.82 -15.05 0.52
N ILE A 500 16.92 -15.56 -0.02
CA ILE A 500 17.55 -16.81 0.40
C ILE A 500 19.02 -16.55 0.64
N ILE A 501 19.48 -16.87 1.85
CA ILE A 501 20.81 -16.52 2.34
C ILE A 501 21.48 -17.77 2.91
N ASP A 502 22.71 -18.00 2.49
CA ASP A 502 23.62 -18.99 3.06
C ASP A 502 24.93 -18.32 3.49
N ALA A 503 25.85 -19.09 4.08
CA ALA A 503 27.10 -18.59 4.63
C ALA A 503 27.98 -17.86 3.60
N ALA A 504 27.99 -18.32 2.33
CA ALA A 504 28.81 -17.74 1.28
C ALA A 504 28.03 -16.84 0.30
N LYS A 505 26.75 -17.13 0.06
CA LYS A 505 25.95 -16.51 -1.00
C LYS A 505 24.58 -16.05 -0.50
N ALA A 506 24.08 -14.95 -1.07
CA ALA A 506 22.76 -14.41 -0.80
C ALA A 506 22.10 -13.98 -2.11
N MET A 507 20.79 -14.19 -2.22
CA MET A 507 19.97 -13.69 -3.33
C MET A 507 18.70 -13.02 -2.83
N PHE A 508 18.32 -11.92 -3.49
CA PHE A 508 17.16 -11.10 -3.12
C PHE A 508 16.38 -10.71 -4.37
N SER A 509 15.06 -10.90 -4.36
CA SER A 509 14.17 -10.57 -5.46
C SER A 509 12.80 -10.15 -4.94
N ARG A 510 12.30 -8.99 -5.40
CA ARG A 510 10.94 -8.52 -5.05
C ARG A 510 9.85 -9.38 -5.68
N GLU A 511 10.16 -10.06 -6.77
CA GLU A 511 9.22 -10.95 -7.48
C GLU A 511 9.23 -12.38 -6.93
N GLY A 512 10.10 -12.67 -5.96
CA GLY A 512 10.28 -13.98 -5.35
C GLY A 512 11.16 -14.92 -6.18
N PHE A 513 11.21 -16.18 -5.75
CA PHE A 513 12.00 -17.25 -6.37
C PHE A 513 11.16 -18.51 -6.63
N ASP A 514 11.51 -19.26 -7.65
CA ASP A 514 11.03 -20.64 -7.80
C ASP A 514 11.77 -21.54 -6.80
N LEU A 515 11.02 -22.10 -5.85
CA LEU A 515 11.57 -22.93 -4.79
C LEU A 515 12.00 -24.32 -5.25
N SER A 516 11.70 -24.72 -6.49
CA SER A 516 12.05 -26.06 -6.99
C SER A 516 13.57 -26.25 -7.13
N ASN A 517 14.31 -25.20 -7.52
CA ASN A 517 15.74 -25.26 -7.82
C ASN A 517 16.57 -24.23 -7.02
N PHE A 518 16.05 -23.77 -5.88
CA PHE A 518 16.61 -22.64 -5.13
C PHE A 518 18.09 -22.77 -4.76
N ARG A 519 18.60 -23.99 -4.51
CA ARG A 519 20.01 -24.24 -4.19
C ARG A 519 20.94 -23.97 -5.36
N GLN A 520 20.53 -24.39 -6.56
CA GLN A 520 21.32 -24.16 -7.77
C GLN A 520 21.29 -22.68 -8.15
N GLU A 521 20.12 -22.04 -8.07
CA GLU A 521 20.02 -20.61 -8.34
C GLU A 521 20.84 -19.77 -7.37
N LEU A 522 20.88 -20.12 -6.08
CA LEU A 522 21.71 -19.42 -5.10
C LEU A 522 23.22 -19.52 -5.43
N LEU A 523 23.67 -20.67 -5.95
CA LEU A 523 25.06 -20.86 -6.36
C LEU A 523 25.42 -20.07 -7.62
N GLU A 524 24.51 -20.05 -8.61
CA GLU A 524 24.77 -19.42 -9.92
C GLU A 524 24.53 -17.90 -9.93
N LYS A 525 23.47 -17.44 -9.26
CA LYS A 525 23.00 -16.05 -9.28
C LYS A 525 23.22 -15.30 -7.97
N GLY A 526 23.65 -16.00 -6.90
CA GLY A 526 23.88 -15.39 -5.60
C GLY A 526 25.07 -14.43 -5.60
N LYS A 527 24.88 -13.27 -4.98
CA LYS A 527 25.97 -12.36 -4.61
C LYS A 527 26.63 -12.81 -3.32
N ASP A 528 27.81 -12.27 -3.01
CA ASP A 528 28.53 -12.63 -1.80
C ASP A 528 27.76 -12.20 -0.55
N SER A 529 27.70 -13.12 0.43
CA SER A 529 26.96 -12.93 1.67
C SER A 529 27.86 -12.27 2.71
N SER A 530 27.41 -11.13 3.25
CA SER A 530 28.04 -10.47 4.39
C SER A 530 26.98 -9.90 5.32
N LEU A 531 27.30 -9.70 6.60
CA LEU A 531 26.42 -9.06 7.58
C LEU A 531 25.82 -7.75 7.07
N GLN A 532 26.67 -6.90 6.48
CA GLN A 532 26.27 -5.60 5.95
C GLN A 532 25.36 -5.75 4.73
N THR A 533 25.72 -6.63 3.79
CA THR A 533 24.89 -6.91 2.61
C THR A 533 23.51 -7.44 3.01
N ILE A 534 23.44 -8.36 3.97
CA ILE A 534 22.17 -8.92 4.45
C ILE A 534 21.30 -7.81 5.08
N ARG A 535 21.88 -7.00 5.95
CA ARG A 535 21.18 -5.88 6.60
C ARG A 535 20.65 -4.87 5.59
N ASP A 536 21.54 -4.36 4.73
CA ASP A 536 21.24 -3.23 3.85
C ASP A 536 20.24 -3.62 2.76
N GLU A 537 20.33 -4.84 2.22
CA GLU A 537 19.40 -5.33 1.20
C GLU A 537 18.00 -5.59 1.79
N ILE A 538 17.90 -6.28 2.93
CA ILE A 538 16.60 -6.57 3.55
C ILE A 538 15.89 -5.28 3.94
N ILE A 539 16.59 -4.35 4.59
CA ILE A 539 16.01 -3.06 5.00
C ILE A 539 15.72 -2.19 3.77
N GLY A 540 16.65 -2.15 2.79
CA GLY A 540 16.52 -1.35 1.57
C GLY A 540 15.40 -1.82 0.65
N MET A 541 15.09 -3.12 0.63
CA MET A 541 13.93 -3.65 -0.10
C MET A 541 12.61 -3.07 0.44
N ASN A 542 12.52 -2.83 1.76
CA ASN A 542 11.40 -2.16 2.41
C ASN A 542 10.03 -2.74 2.00
N ILE A 543 9.94 -4.08 1.94
CA ILE A 543 8.73 -4.80 1.53
C ILE A 543 7.79 -4.94 2.73
N PHE A 544 6.49 -4.86 2.46
CA PHE A 544 5.43 -5.04 3.46
C PHE A 544 5.34 -6.49 3.98
N ASN A 545 4.77 -6.69 5.17
CA ASN A 545 4.56 -8.02 5.77
C ASN A 545 5.81 -8.91 5.71
N SER A 546 6.97 -8.34 6.07
CA SER A 546 8.24 -9.03 5.97
C SER A 546 8.56 -9.82 7.23
N VAL A 547 9.09 -11.03 7.03
CA VAL A 547 9.57 -11.92 8.10
C VAL A 547 10.99 -12.37 7.77
N PHE A 548 11.91 -12.10 8.67
CA PHE A 548 13.26 -12.67 8.67
C PHE A 548 13.25 -13.99 9.44
N VAL A 549 13.70 -15.06 8.78
CA VAL A 549 13.73 -16.41 9.33
C VAL A 549 15.18 -16.84 9.49
N ASP A 550 15.64 -16.95 10.74
CA ASP A 550 17.00 -17.38 11.07
C ASP A 550 17.04 -18.87 11.43
N CYS A 551 17.54 -19.68 10.51
CA CYS A 551 17.82 -21.11 10.69
C CYS A 551 19.30 -21.41 10.97
N THR A 552 20.09 -20.40 11.35
CA THR A 552 21.52 -20.53 11.64
C THR A 552 21.80 -20.75 13.13
N ALA A 553 23.07 -20.98 13.46
CA ALA A 553 23.60 -20.94 14.83
C ALA A 553 24.61 -19.78 15.01
N SER A 554 24.47 -18.70 14.22
CA SER A 554 25.45 -17.61 14.16
C SER A 554 25.10 -16.47 15.12
N ALA A 555 26.08 -16.04 15.93
CA ALA A 555 25.93 -14.86 16.80
C ALA A 555 25.84 -13.56 15.98
N ASP A 556 26.57 -13.52 14.86
CA ASP A 556 26.57 -12.40 13.93
C ASP A 556 25.17 -12.16 13.36
N ILE A 557 24.52 -13.21 12.86
CA ILE A 557 23.15 -13.10 12.33
C ILE A 557 22.16 -12.67 13.43
N ALA A 558 22.30 -13.24 14.64
CA ALA A 558 21.46 -12.87 15.79
C ALA A 558 21.60 -11.38 16.18
N SER A 559 22.75 -10.75 15.90
CA SER A 559 22.99 -9.33 16.19
C SER A 559 22.13 -8.39 15.32
N LEU A 560 21.67 -8.85 14.14
CA LEU A 560 20.85 -8.06 13.22
C LEU A 560 19.38 -7.93 13.64
N TYR A 561 18.92 -8.74 14.59
CA TYR A 561 17.49 -8.81 14.95
C TYR A 561 16.95 -7.46 15.40
N LYS A 562 17.74 -6.69 16.14
CA LYS A 562 17.37 -5.35 16.61
C LYS A 562 17.07 -4.42 15.44
N ASP A 563 17.95 -4.40 14.43
CA ASP A 563 17.79 -3.56 13.26
C ASP A 563 16.55 -3.96 12.46
N PHE A 564 16.29 -5.26 12.28
CA PHE A 564 15.11 -5.75 11.57
C PHE A 564 13.81 -5.40 12.30
N LEU A 565 13.73 -5.64 13.61
CA LEU A 565 12.54 -5.30 14.40
C LEU A 565 12.27 -3.79 14.40
N GLN A 566 13.31 -2.95 14.43
CA GLN A 566 13.18 -1.49 14.35
C GLN A 566 12.63 -1.00 13.01
N HIS A 567 12.85 -1.76 11.93
CA HIS A 567 12.37 -1.45 10.57
C HIS A 567 11.09 -2.22 10.21
N ASN A 568 10.30 -2.62 11.21
CA ASN A 568 9.02 -3.33 11.05
C ASN A 568 9.13 -4.69 10.32
N ILE A 569 10.25 -5.41 10.48
CA ILE A 569 10.42 -6.78 9.99
C ILE A 569 10.28 -7.73 11.18
N SER A 570 9.35 -8.69 11.10
CA SER A 570 9.20 -9.72 12.14
C SER A 570 10.36 -10.71 12.08
N VAL A 571 10.74 -11.31 13.21
CA VAL A 571 11.83 -12.28 13.29
C VAL A 571 11.31 -13.62 13.80
N VAL A 572 11.58 -14.69 13.07
CA VAL A 572 11.39 -16.08 13.49
C VAL A 572 12.76 -16.74 13.58
N ALA A 573 13.13 -17.26 14.75
CA ALA A 573 14.47 -17.79 14.98
C ALA A 573 14.45 -19.24 15.49
N ALA A 574 15.16 -20.12 14.79
CA ALA A 574 15.67 -21.38 15.35
C ALA A 574 17.03 -21.19 16.05
N ASN A 575 17.60 -20.00 15.92
CA ASN A 575 18.82 -19.60 16.59
C ASN A 575 18.57 -19.23 18.05
N LYS A 576 19.16 -20.00 18.96
CA LYS A 576 18.99 -19.84 20.41
C LYS A 576 19.78 -18.68 21.01
N ILE A 577 20.74 -18.11 20.29
CA ILE A 577 21.73 -17.18 20.84
C ILE A 577 21.05 -15.92 21.38
N ALA A 578 20.20 -15.26 20.58
CA ALA A 578 19.51 -14.05 21.03
C ALA A 578 18.61 -14.31 22.25
N ALA A 579 17.79 -15.36 22.21
CA ALA A 579 16.86 -15.69 23.29
C ALA A 579 17.55 -16.11 24.61
N SER A 580 18.74 -16.70 24.54
CA SER A 580 19.53 -17.13 25.71
C SER A 580 20.70 -16.21 26.07
N SER A 581 20.86 -15.07 25.36
CA SER A 581 21.87 -14.03 25.64
C SER A 581 21.58 -13.28 26.96
N ALA A 582 22.35 -12.24 27.29
CA ALA A 582 22.06 -11.39 28.45
C ALA A 582 20.59 -10.95 28.49
N TYR A 583 19.97 -10.98 29.67
CA TYR A 583 18.53 -10.73 29.83
C TYR A 583 18.09 -9.40 29.22
N GLU A 584 18.90 -8.34 29.34
CA GLU A 584 18.55 -7.03 28.77
C GLU A 584 18.50 -7.03 27.23
N ASN A 585 19.35 -7.81 26.55
CA ASN A 585 19.26 -7.94 25.09
C ASN A 585 17.96 -8.64 24.67
N TYR A 586 17.63 -9.75 25.33
CA TYR A 586 16.35 -10.45 25.12
C TYR A 586 15.15 -9.51 25.37
N ARG A 587 15.17 -8.79 26.50
CA ARG A 587 14.11 -7.85 26.88
C ARG A 587 13.98 -6.70 25.90
N GLU A 588 15.10 -6.15 25.42
CA GLU A 588 15.12 -5.09 24.41
C GLU A 588 14.45 -5.57 23.13
N LEU A 589 14.81 -6.75 22.61
CA LEU A 589 14.19 -7.31 21.40
C LEU A 589 12.68 -7.51 21.56
N LYS A 590 12.21 -8.10 22.67
CA LYS A 590 10.77 -8.26 22.94
C LYS A 590 10.05 -6.91 23.08
N THR A 591 10.72 -5.90 23.65
CA THR A 591 10.16 -4.54 23.82
C THR A 591 10.01 -3.84 22.47
N ILE A 592 11.04 -3.88 21.62
CA ILE A 592 11.01 -3.29 20.28
C ILE A 592 9.92 -3.96 19.45
N ALA A 593 9.84 -5.29 19.46
CA ALA A 593 8.80 -6.03 18.76
C ALA A 593 7.40 -5.55 19.15
N ARG A 594 7.13 -5.44 20.46
CA ARG A 594 5.84 -4.94 20.98
C ARG A 594 5.55 -3.49 20.57
N GLN A 595 6.54 -2.59 20.68
CA GLN A 595 6.37 -1.17 20.36
C GLN A 595 6.12 -0.93 18.86
N ARG A 596 6.75 -1.73 18.00
CA ARG A 596 6.62 -1.63 16.54
C ARG A 596 5.44 -2.43 15.97
N GLY A 597 4.78 -3.24 16.79
CA GLY A 597 3.68 -4.11 16.34
C GLY A 597 4.14 -5.28 15.46
N VAL A 598 5.40 -5.69 15.59
CA VAL A 598 5.97 -6.87 14.91
C VAL A 598 6.20 -8.02 15.87
N LYS A 599 6.53 -9.21 15.36
CA LYS A 599 6.70 -10.41 16.18
C LYS A 599 8.17 -10.82 16.26
N TYR A 600 8.56 -11.33 17.43
CA TYR A 600 9.81 -12.06 17.64
C TYR A 600 9.45 -13.42 18.24
N LEU A 601 9.51 -14.45 17.39
CA LEU A 601 9.09 -15.82 17.71
C LEU A 601 10.27 -16.78 17.57
N PHE A 602 10.28 -17.83 18.40
CA PHE A 602 11.39 -18.76 18.49
C PHE A 602 10.99 -20.06 19.18
N GLU A 603 9.81 -20.59 18.85
CA GLU A 603 9.23 -21.81 19.45
C GLU A 603 10.24 -22.97 19.45
N THR A 604 10.97 -23.09 18.34
CA THR A 604 11.89 -24.19 18.09
C THR A 604 13.16 -24.20 18.93
N ASN A 605 13.44 -23.10 19.66
CA ASN A 605 14.63 -22.99 20.51
C ASN A 605 14.64 -24.00 21.67
N VAL A 606 13.48 -24.52 22.07
CA VAL A 606 13.35 -25.47 23.19
C VAL A 606 12.83 -26.83 22.74
N GLY A 607 11.64 -26.85 22.11
CA GLY A 607 10.86 -28.05 21.85
C GLY A 607 11.00 -28.65 20.46
N ALA A 608 11.94 -28.18 19.63
CA ALA A 608 12.00 -28.46 18.20
C ALA A 608 10.71 -28.05 17.46
N GLY A 609 9.69 -28.91 17.41
CA GLY A 609 8.38 -28.60 16.84
C GLY A 609 7.22 -28.61 17.85
N LEU A 610 7.50 -28.91 19.12
CA LEU A 610 6.49 -28.91 20.18
C LEU A 610 6.08 -27.48 20.56
N PRO A 611 4.76 -27.18 20.73
CA PRO A 611 4.27 -25.84 21.04
C PRO A 611 4.39 -25.54 22.54
N ILE A 612 5.60 -25.38 23.04
CA ILE A 612 5.91 -25.16 24.45
C ILE A 612 5.85 -23.67 24.80
N ILE A 613 6.57 -22.83 24.05
CA ILE A 613 6.70 -21.39 24.32
C ILE A 613 5.37 -20.69 24.08
N ASN A 614 4.69 -20.98 22.97
CA ASN A 614 3.37 -20.45 22.68
C ASN A 614 2.35 -20.83 23.77
N THR A 615 2.37 -22.07 24.25
CA THR A 615 1.50 -22.50 25.36
C THR A 615 1.78 -21.70 26.64
N ILE A 616 3.05 -21.50 27.01
CA ILE A 616 3.43 -20.66 28.17
C ILE A 616 2.93 -19.23 27.98
N ASN A 617 3.13 -18.65 26.79
CA ASN A 617 2.71 -17.30 26.48
C ASN A 617 1.19 -17.13 26.52
N ASP A 618 0.42 -18.08 25.98
CA ASP A 618 -1.05 -18.05 26.03
C ASP A 618 -1.58 -18.13 27.47
N LEU A 619 -0.97 -18.99 28.30
CA LEU A 619 -1.29 -19.08 29.72
C LEU A 619 -1.06 -17.73 30.41
N ILE A 620 0.10 -17.10 30.20
CA ILE A 620 0.45 -15.82 30.82
C ILE A 620 -0.41 -14.67 30.30
N HIS A 621 -0.61 -14.57 28.99
CA HIS A 621 -1.44 -13.53 28.38
C HIS A 621 -2.92 -13.65 28.81
N SER A 622 -3.39 -14.86 29.12
CA SER A 622 -4.72 -15.08 29.70
C SER A 622 -4.80 -14.82 31.21
N GLY A 623 -3.70 -14.36 31.83
CA GLY A 623 -3.62 -14.02 33.25
C GLY A 623 -3.32 -15.18 34.21
N ASP A 624 -2.89 -16.35 33.70
CA ASP A 624 -2.36 -17.43 34.54
C ASP A 624 -0.89 -17.16 34.94
N LYS A 625 -0.38 -17.87 35.94
CA LYS A 625 1.02 -17.78 36.38
C LYS A 625 1.67 -19.15 36.43
N ILE A 626 2.84 -19.25 35.81
CA ILE A 626 3.66 -20.45 35.87
C ILE A 626 4.36 -20.52 37.23
N LEU A 627 4.02 -21.52 38.04
CA LEU A 627 4.60 -21.73 39.37
C LEU A 627 5.84 -22.62 39.29
N LYS A 628 5.78 -23.65 38.43
CA LYS A 628 6.82 -24.65 38.31
C LYS A 628 6.86 -25.24 36.90
N ILE A 629 8.08 -25.41 36.38
CA ILE A 629 8.38 -26.11 35.11
C ILE A 629 9.32 -27.26 35.42
N GLU A 630 8.98 -28.46 34.96
CA GLU A 630 9.90 -29.61 34.94
C GLU A 630 10.03 -30.11 33.51
N ALA A 631 11.26 -30.38 33.08
CA ALA A 631 11.51 -30.66 31.69
C ALA A 631 12.66 -31.65 31.48
N VAL A 632 12.51 -32.57 30.52
CA VAL A 632 13.61 -33.35 29.95
C VAL A 632 13.74 -32.93 28.49
N LEU A 633 14.83 -32.23 28.17
CA LEU A 633 14.96 -31.44 26.94
C LEU A 633 16.18 -31.80 26.07
N SER A 634 16.97 -32.80 26.48
CA SER A 634 18.16 -33.25 25.75
C SER A 634 17.95 -34.65 25.20
N GLY A 635 17.89 -34.74 23.86
CA GLY A 635 17.84 -36.02 23.16
C GLY A 635 19.09 -36.88 23.42
N THR A 636 20.27 -36.26 23.43
CA THR A 636 21.56 -36.93 23.70
C THR A 636 21.58 -37.57 25.09
N LEU A 637 21.25 -36.80 26.13
CA LEU A 637 21.26 -37.29 27.51
C LEU A 637 20.16 -38.34 27.74
N ASN A 638 18.98 -38.14 27.14
CA ASN A 638 17.90 -39.13 27.22
C ASN A 638 18.31 -40.45 26.55
N TYR A 639 18.97 -40.40 25.39
CA TYR A 639 19.51 -41.59 24.73
C TYR A 639 20.53 -42.31 25.62
N ILE A 640 21.50 -41.58 26.19
CA ILE A 640 22.54 -42.13 27.06
C ILE A 640 21.90 -42.87 28.24
N PHE A 641 21.06 -42.21 29.04
CA PHE A 641 20.48 -42.80 30.25
C PHE A 641 19.46 -43.91 29.98
N ASN A 642 18.85 -43.97 28.78
CA ASN A 642 17.98 -45.07 28.38
C ASN A 642 18.75 -46.31 27.90
N LYS A 643 20.02 -46.17 27.47
CA LYS A 643 20.83 -47.27 26.93
C LYS A 643 21.76 -47.91 27.94
N ILE A 644 22.03 -47.25 29.07
CA ILE A 644 22.86 -47.82 30.14
C ILE A 644 22.19 -49.09 30.66
N SER A 645 22.93 -50.19 30.65
CA SER A 645 22.47 -51.51 31.08
C SER A 645 23.64 -52.32 31.64
N ALA A 646 23.36 -53.49 32.22
CA ALA A 646 24.41 -54.39 32.72
C ALA A 646 25.45 -54.76 31.64
N ASP A 647 25.04 -54.79 30.38
CA ASP A 647 25.90 -55.14 29.23
C ASP A 647 26.54 -53.91 28.56
N ILE A 648 26.03 -52.70 28.83
CA ILE A 648 26.45 -51.47 28.16
C ILE A 648 26.78 -50.39 29.21
N PRO A 649 28.08 -50.20 29.54
CA PRO A 649 28.51 -49.23 30.53
C PRO A 649 28.35 -47.79 30.03
N PHE A 650 28.36 -46.83 30.97
CA PHE A 650 28.16 -45.40 30.71
C PHE A 650 29.12 -44.86 29.64
N SER A 651 30.41 -45.16 29.73
CA SER A 651 31.41 -44.75 28.75
C SER A 651 31.09 -45.23 27.32
N ARG A 652 30.58 -46.46 27.18
CA ARG A 652 30.18 -47.02 25.88
C ARG A 652 28.92 -46.34 25.35
N THR A 653 27.95 -46.01 26.21
CA THR A 653 26.73 -45.29 25.78
C THR A 653 27.02 -43.90 25.23
N ILE A 654 27.97 -43.14 25.83
CA ILE A 654 28.41 -41.84 25.29
C ILE A 654 29.01 -42.04 23.90
N LYS A 655 29.85 -43.06 23.73
CA LYS A 655 30.47 -43.36 22.44
C LYS A 655 29.45 -43.79 21.39
N MET A 656 28.45 -44.58 21.77
CA MET A 656 27.33 -44.95 20.89
C MET A 656 26.52 -43.72 20.47
N ALA A 657 26.24 -42.79 21.39
CA ALA A 657 25.55 -41.55 21.06
C ALA A 657 26.32 -40.70 20.03
N GLN A 658 27.66 -40.71 20.09
CA GLN A 658 28.51 -40.05 19.10
C GLN A 658 28.53 -40.80 17.76
N GLU A 659 28.71 -42.12 17.78
CA GLU A 659 28.71 -43.00 16.59
C GLU A 659 27.38 -42.89 15.81
N GLU A 660 26.26 -42.83 16.52
CA GLU A 660 24.90 -42.69 15.96
C GLU A 660 24.48 -41.23 15.68
N ARG A 661 25.38 -40.25 15.91
CA ARG A 661 25.15 -38.81 15.69
C ARG A 661 23.99 -38.21 16.50
N TYR A 662 23.73 -38.75 17.68
CA TYR A 662 22.87 -38.11 18.68
C TYR A 662 23.60 -37.00 19.44
N SER A 663 24.91 -37.12 19.68
CA SER A 663 25.72 -36.07 20.30
C SER A 663 26.41 -35.18 19.27
N GLU A 664 26.88 -34.01 19.73
CA GLU A 664 27.85 -33.20 18.99
C GLU A 664 29.17 -33.96 18.74
N PRO A 665 30.00 -33.54 17.77
CA PRO A 665 31.32 -34.15 17.53
C PRO A 665 32.20 -34.19 18.78
N ASP A 666 32.06 -33.20 19.66
CA ASP A 666 32.58 -33.22 21.02
C ASP A 666 31.44 -33.46 22.03
N PRO A 667 31.26 -34.69 22.56
CA PRO A 667 30.15 -35.04 23.44
C PRO A 667 30.19 -34.31 24.78
N ARG A 668 31.33 -33.69 25.15
CA ARG A 668 31.44 -32.86 26.36
C ARG A 668 30.48 -31.67 26.34
N ILE A 669 30.14 -31.17 25.15
CA ILE A 669 29.18 -30.06 24.98
C ILE A 669 27.79 -30.48 25.50
N ASP A 670 27.31 -31.67 25.12
CA ASP A 670 26.05 -32.22 25.60
C ASP A 670 26.10 -32.57 27.10
N LEU A 671 27.16 -33.25 27.53
CA LEU A 671 27.35 -33.72 28.91
C LEU A 671 27.49 -32.58 29.92
N SER A 672 27.97 -31.41 29.49
CA SER A 672 28.04 -30.21 30.33
C SER A 672 26.65 -29.63 30.70
N GLY A 673 25.58 -30.12 30.06
CA GLY A 673 24.22 -29.63 30.28
C GLY A 673 23.97 -28.22 29.72
N LYS A 674 24.93 -27.62 28.99
CA LYS A 674 24.85 -26.22 28.53
C LYS A 674 23.64 -25.93 27.63
N ASP A 675 23.27 -26.84 26.73
CA ASP A 675 22.07 -26.69 25.90
C ASP A 675 20.79 -26.74 26.74
N VAL A 676 20.72 -27.65 27.72
CA VAL A 676 19.59 -27.77 28.66
C VAL A 676 19.44 -26.50 29.50
N ILE A 677 20.55 -25.92 29.96
CA ILE A 677 20.58 -24.65 30.70
C ILE A 677 20.02 -23.52 29.83
N ARG A 678 20.49 -23.37 28.58
CA ARG A 678 19.99 -22.36 27.65
C ARG A 678 18.48 -22.49 27.43
N LYS A 679 17.98 -23.71 27.24
CA LYS A 679 16.55 -23.98 27.06
C LYS A 679 15.75 -23.63 28.31
N LEU A 680 16.23 -24.00 29.51
CA LEU A 680 15.57 -23.65 30.77
C LEU A 680 15.51 -22.13 30.97
N VAL A 681 16.58 -21.41 30.64
CA VAL A 681 16.61 -19.94 30.71
C VAL A 681 15.58 -19.31 29.77
N ILE A 682 15.47 -19.81 28.54
CA ILE A 682 14.45 -19.33 27.58
C ILE A 682 13.04 -19.57 28.14
N LEU A 683 12.76 -20.77 28.66
CA LEU A 683 11.46 -21.08 29.26
C LEU A 683 11.15 -20.23 30.49
N ALA A 684 12.12 -20.02 31.37
CA ALA A 684 11.96 -19.19 32.56
C ALA A 684 11.61 -17.73 32.19
N ARG A 685 12.27 -17.20 31.15
CA ARG A 685 12.03 -15.85 30.63
C ARG A 685 10.64 -15.71 30.02
N GLU A 686 10.23 -16.66 29.16
CA GLU A 686 8.86 -16.68 28.63
C GLU A 686 7.82 -16.92 29.73
N ALA A 687 8.18 -17.62 30.81
CA ALA A 687 7.35 -17.81 32.00
C ALA A 687 7.24 -16.55 32.90
N GLY A 688 7.90 -15.45 32.55
CA GLY A 688 7.86 -14.17 33.26
C GLY A 688 8.96 -13.96 34.31
N TYR A 689 9.94 -14.86 34.40
CA TYR A 689 11.05 -14.76 35.36
C TYR A 689 12.29 -14.09 34.75
N ARG A 690 12.95 -13.24 35.53
CA ARG A 690 14.28 -12.71 35.19
C ARG A 690 15.34 -13.71 35.61
N LEU A 691 15.98 -14.36 34.65
CA LEU A 691 16.98 -15.39 34.89
C LEU A 691 18.14 -15.28 33.88
N GLU A 692 19.37 -15.35 34.40
CA GLU A 692 20.60 -15.50 33.63
C GLU A 692 21.13 -16.95 33.68
N GLN A 693 22.05 -17.31 32.79
CA GLN A 693 22.59 -18.69 32.77
C GLN A 693 23.42 -19.01 34.02
N GLU A 694 23.99 -17.99 34.65
CA GLU A 694 24.77 -18.06 35.88
C GLU A 694 23.89 -18.33 37.11
N ASP A 695 22.60 -17.96 37.06
CA ASP A 695 21.64 -18.18 38.15
C ASP A 695 21.16 -19.63 38.25
N VAL A 696 21.47 -20.47 37.25
CA VAL A 696 21.03 -21.86 37.20
C VAL A 696 21.98 -22.75 37.99
N GLU A 697 21.46 -23.40 39.03
CA GLU A 697 22.20 -24.39 39.82
C GLU A 697 22.49 -25.64 38.97
N LYS A 698 23.77 -26.04 38.88
CA LYS A 698 24.22 -27.13 38.00
C LYS A 698 24.64 -28.34 38.82
N ASN A 699 23.77 -29.33 38.89
CA ASN A 699 24.02 -30.62 39.53
C ASN A 699 24.43 -31.64 38.46
N LEU A 700 25.64 -31.46 37.91
CA LEU A 700 26.19 -32.32 36.86
C LEU A 700 26.58 -33.70 37.40
N PHE A 701 26.52 -34.70 36.52
CA PHE A 701 26.83 -36.10 36.83
C PHE A 701 28.24 -36.51 36.35
N VAL A 702 28.88 -35.67 35.53
CA VAL A 702 30.29 -35.78 35.15
C VAL A 702 31.07 -34.71 35.92
N PRO A 703 32.15 -35.05 36.63
CA PRO A 703 32.97 -34.08 37.36
C PRO A 703 33.57 -33.00 36.45
N ASN A 704 33.70 -31.77 36.95
CA ASN A 704 34.07 -30.60 36.15
C ASN A 704 35.42 -30.73 35.42
N ASP A 705 36.37 -31.42 36.05
CA ASP A 705 37.72 -31.66 35.55
C ASP A 705 37.76 -32.60 34.33
N PHE A 706 36.65 -33.28 33.97
CA PHE A 706 36.52 -34.05 32.73
C PHE A 706 36.17 -33.16 31.52
N PHE A 707 35.72 -31.93 31.75
CA PHE A 707 35.46 -30.96 30.67
C PHE A 707 36.73 -30.19 30.27
N GLU A 708 37.82 -30.35 31.01
CA GLU A 708 39.13 -29.74 30.75
C GLU A 708 40.06 -30.69 29.97
N GLY A 709 41.00 -30.14 29.19
CA GLY A 709 41.97 -30.92 28.42
C GLY A 709 41.49 -31.37 27.03
N SER A 710 42.23 -32.30 26.42
CA SER A 710 41.94 -32.78 25.06
C SER A 710 40.79 -33.80 25.03
N LEU A 711 40.16 -33.97 23.87
CA LEU A 711 39.11 -34.97 23.68
C LEU A 711 39.65 -36.41 23.89
N GLU A 712 40.92 -36.67 23.58
CA GLU A 712 41.56 -37.96 23.84
C GLU A 712 41.69 -38.26 25.34
N ASP A 713 42.03 -37.24 26.14
CA ASP A 713 42.14 -37.39 27.60
C ASP A 713 40.77 -37.70 28.22
N PHE A 714 39.72 -37.06 27.71
CA PHE A 714 38.34 -37.37 28.08
C PHE A 714 38.02 -38.85 27.83
N TRP A 715 38.28 -39.37 26.63
CA TRP A 715 38.00 -40.78 26.30
C TRP A 715 38.79 -41.79 27.14
N LYS A 716 40.01 -41.45 27.57
CA LYS A 716 40.81 -42.31 28.48
C LYS A 716 40.25 -42.31 29.90
N ARG A 717 39.68 -41.19 30.35
CA ARG A 717 39.23 -41.01 31.74
C ARG A 717 37.78 -41.45 31.97
N VAL A 718 36.87 -41.25 31.02
CA VAL A 718 35.44 -41.55 31.18
C VAL A 718 35.14 -42.98 31.67
N PRO A 719 35.86 -44.04 31.24
CA PRO A 719 35.64 -45.40 31.77
C PRO A 719 35.83 -45.52 33.29
N SER A 720 36.58 -44.61 33.94
CA SER A 720 36.71 -44.60 35.40
C SER A 720 35.39 -44.34 36.14
N LEU A 721 34.38 -43.77 35.46
CA LEU A 721 33.06 -43.50 36.02
C LEU A 721 32.12 -44.72 35.94
N ASP A 722 32.46 -45.74 35.14
CA ASP A 722 31.55 -46.86 34.84
C ASP A 722 31.20 -47.69 36.09
N ALA A 723 32.14 -47.87 37.02
CA ALA A 723 31.92 -48.64 38.24
C ALA A 723 30.87 -47.99 39.17
N ASP A 724 30.96 -46.66 39.33
CA ASP A 724 30.04 -45.90 40.18
C ASP A 724 28.63 -45.86 39.56
N PHE A 725 28.54 -45.68 38.24
CA PHE A 725 27.27 -45.75 37.52
C PHE A 725 26.65 -47.15 37.61
N GLU A 726 27.42 -48.23 37.43
CA GLU A 726 26.88 -49.60 37.53
C GLU A 726 26.38 -49.91 38.95
N ALA A 727 27.15 -49.54 39.98
CA ALA A 727 26.73 -49.72 41.37
C ALA A 727 25.39 -49.00 41.66
N ARG A 728 25.22 -47.78 41.13
CA ARG A 728 23.98 -47.02 41.31
C ARG A 728 22.83 -47.54 40.44
N ARG A 729 23.11 -48.04 39.22
CA ARG A 729 22.11 -48.66 38.33
C ARG A 729 21.44 -49.86 39.00
N GLN A 730 22.21 -50.73 39.66
CA GLN A 730 21.68 -51.91 40.37
C GLN A 730 20.74 -51.54 41.52
N VAL A 731 20.97 -50.41 42.18
CA VAL A 731 20.07 -49.89 43.22
C VAL A 731 18.77 -49.40 42.58
N LEU A 732 18.85 -48.63 41.49
CA LEU A 732 17.70 -48.08 40.79
C LEU A 732 16.79 -49.14 40.18
N GLU A 733 17.39 -50.20 39.63
CA GLU A 733 16.64 -51.35 39.09
C GLU A 733 15.84 -52.05 40.19
N LYS A 734 16.41 -52.23 41.39
CA LYS A 734 15.69 -52.78 42.55
C LYS A 734 14.57 -51.87 43.05
N GLU A 735 14.76 -50.56 42.94
CA GLU A 735 13.79 -49.55 43.39
C GLU A 735 12.73 -49.18 42.32
N ASN A 736 12.77 -49.79 41.13
CA ASN A 736 11.94 -49.42 39.97
C ASN A 736 12.02 -47.91 39.66
N LYS A 737 13.26 -47.40 39.53
CA LYS A 737 13.57 -46.00 39.20
C LYS A 737 14.45 -45.91 37.96
N HIS A 738 14.33 -44.80 37.23
CA HIS A 738 15.17 -44.48 36.07
C HIS A 738 15.89 -43.14 36.26
N TRP A 739 17.03 -42.98 35.59
CA TRP A 739 17.72 -41.69 35.53
C TRP A 739 17.12 -40.77 34.48
N ARG A 740 16.92 -39.51 34.84
CA ARG A 740 16.52 -38.44 33.92
C ARG A 740 17.32 -37.19 34.22
N PHE A 741 17.87 -36.56 33.19
CA PHE A 741 18.48 -35.25 33.33
C PHE A 741 17.38 -34.18 33.26
N VAL A 742 16.99 -33.68 34.42
CA VAL A 742 15.81 -32.82 34.59
C VAL A 742 16.25 -31.36 34.72
N ALA A 743 15.62 -30.50 33.92
CA ALA A 743 15.60 -29.07 34.11
C ALA A 743 14.37 -28.68 34.93
N LYS A 744 14.57 -27.96 36.03
CA LYS A 744 13.51 -27.58 36.96
C LYS A 744 13.56 -26.08 37.22
N LEU A 745 12.42 -25.42 37.09
CA LEU A 745 12.16 -24.07 37.57
C LEU A 745 11.05 -24.16 38.62
N GLU A 746 11.24 -23.62 39.81
CA GLU A 746 10.21 -23.58 40.85
C GLU A 746 10.31 -22.27 41.63
N ASN A 747 9.24 -21.47 41.62
CA ASN A 747 9.18 -20.18 42.30
C ASN A 747 10.41 -19.27 42.02
N GLY A 748 10.87 -19.24 40.77
CA GLY A 748 12.00 -18.44 40.32
C GLY A 748 13.39 -19.04 40.56
N LYS A 749 13.50 -20.21 41.22
CA LYS A 749 14.77 -20.92 41.36
C LYS A 749 14.91 -21.95 40.24
N ALA A 750 16.03 -21.92 39.53
CA ALA A 750 16.32 -22.80 38.42
C ALA A 750 17.47 -23.76 38.74
N SER A 751 17.28 -25.04 38.42
CA SER A 751 18.30 -26.07 38.58
C SER A 751 18.27 -27.06 37.43
N VAL A 752 19.42 -27.58 37.03
CA VAL A 752 19.54 -28.72 36.13
C VAL A 752 20.34 -29.83 36.80
N GLY A 753 19.93 -31.08 36.62
CA GLY A 753 20.72 -32.18 37.14
C GLY A 753 20.15 -33.57 36.87
N LEU A 754 20.97 -34.57 37.17
CA LEU A 754 20.56 -35.96 37.10
C LEU A 754 19.65 -36.31 38.28
N GLN A 755 18.44 -36.78 37.99
CA GLN A 755 17.44 -37.17 38.99
C GLN A 755 17.01 -38.62 38.81
N GLU A 756 16.56 -39.21 39.90
CA GLU A 756 16.06 -40.58 39.97
C GLU A 756 14.53 -40.54 40.05
N VAL A 757 13.87 -40.94 38.97
CA VAL A 757 12.41 -40.87 38.86
C VAL A 757 11.81 -42.26 39.04
N GLY A 758 10.79 -42.39 39.89
CA GLY A 758 10.07 -43.66 40.09
C GLY A 758 8.96 -43.89 39.07
N ALA A 759 8.42 -45.12 39.03
CA ALA A 759 7.38 -45.54 38.07
C ALA A 759 6.13 -44.64 37.99
N ASN A 760 5.78 -43.95 39.08
CA ASN A 760 4.62 -43.05 39.13
C ASN A 760 4.91 -41.64 38.57
N HIS A 761 6.16 -41.33 38.23
CA HIS A 761 6.54 -40.03 37.70
C HIS A 761 6.36 -39.99 36.17
N PRO A 762 5.81 -38.93 35.57
CA PRO A 762 5.63 -38.82 34.12
C PRO A 762 6.89 -39.04 33.27
N PHE A 763 8.07 -38.75 33.84
CA PHE A 763 9.35 -38.92 33.15
C PHE A 763 9.85 -40.37 33.12
N TYR A 764 9.24 -41.29 33.86
CA TYR A 764 9.71 -42.67 33.95
C TYR A 764 9.69 -43.38 32.58
N GLY A 765 8.56 -43.29 31.87
CA GLY A 765 8.32 -43.95 30.57
C GLY A 765 8.86 -43.20 29.34
N LEU A 766 9.75 -42.21 29.52
CA LEU A 766 10.41 -41.56 28.39
C LEU A 766 11.30 -42.54 27.64
N GLU A 767 11.03 -42.72 26.35
CA GLU A 767 11.84 -43.54 25.45
C GLU A 767 12.54 -42.71 24.37
N GLY A 768 13.66 -43.24 23.86
CA GLY A 768 14.40 -42.65 22.75
C GLY A 768 14.93 -41.24 23.05
N SER A 769 14.71 -40.33 22.10
CA SER A 769 15.12 -38.91 22.15
C SER A 769 13.93 -37.96 22.37
N ASN A 770 12.82 -38.46 22.91
CA ASN A 770 11.63 -37.66 23.16
C ASN A 770 11.90 -36.59 24.23
N ASN A 771 11.31 -35.40 24.03
CA ASN A 771 11.26 -34.35 25.03
C ASN A 771 9.92 -34.41 25.76
N ILE A 772 9.93 -34.02 27.03
CA ILE A 772 8.71 -33.84 27.81
C ILE A 772 8.82 -32.62 28.70
N ILE A 773 7.69 -31.93 28.86
CA ILE A 773 7.54 -30.80 29.77
C ILE A 773 6.30 -30.95 30.63
N LEU A 774 6.44 -30.57 31.89
CA LEU A 774 5.35 -30.42 32.86
C LEU A 774 5.27 -28.96 33.27
N LEU A 775 4.09 -28.36 33.07
CA LEU A 775 3.79 -27.00 33.49
C LEU A 775 2.80 -27.06 34.64
N THR A 776 3.23 -26.60 35.82
CA THR A 776 2.34 -26.39 36.96
C THR A 776 2.05 -24.89 37.06
N THR A 777 0.78 -24.53 37.03
CA THR A 777 0.33 -23.13 37.07
C THR A 777 -0.62 -22.87 38.23
N GLU A 778 -1.08 -21.63 38.42
CA GLU A 778 -2.12 -21.34 39.41
C GLU A 778 -3.43 -22.08 39.11
N ARG A 779 -3.74 -22.30 37.83
CA ARG A 779 -4.93 -23.03 37.36
C ARG A 779 -4.71 -24.55 37.30
N TYR A 780 -3.50 -25.00 36.95
CA TYR A 780 -3.14 -26.41 36.81
C TYR A 780 -2.23 -26.87 37.96
N LYS A 781 -2.74 -26.82 39.21
CA LYS A 781 -1.99 -27.23 40.42
C LYS A 781 -2.04 -28.73 40.70
N GLU A 782 -3.23 -29.32 40.63
CA GLU A 782 -3.45 -30.74 40.96
C GLU A 782 -3.00 -31.66 39.83
N TYR A 783 -3.20 -31.22 38.58
CA TYR A 783 -2.84 -31.96 37.38
C TYR A 783 -2.00 -31.06 36.46
N PRO A 784 -0.67 -31.10 36.56
CA PRO A 784 0.22 -30.32 35.71
C PRO A 784 0.00 -30.66 34.23
N MET A 785 0.06 -29.64 33.37
CA MET A 785 -0.07 -29.82 31.92
C MET A 785 1.19 -30.50 31.37
N MET A 786 0.99 -31.56 30.59
CA MET A 786 2.07 -32.38 30.04
C MET A 786 2.14 -32.22 28.52
N ILE A 787 3.33 -31.89 28.01
CA ILE A 787 3.61 -31.79 26.57
C ILE A 787 4.76 -32.76 26.25
N GLN A 788 4.53 -33.73 25.36
CA GLN A 788 5.51 -34.75 24.99
C GLN A 788 5.56 -34.97 23.48
N GLY A 789 6.75 -35.19 22.94
CA GLY A 789 6.96 -35.65 21.56
C GLY A 789 8.43 -35.66 21.16
N TYR A 790 8.69 -35.76 19.85
CA TYR A 790 10.05 -35.85 19.32
C TYR A 790 10.87 -34.60 19.66
N GLY A 791 12.03 -34.80 20.29
CA GLY A 791 12.90 -33.72 20.76
C GLY A 791 13.96 -33.24 19.78
N ALA A 792 14.11 -33.92 18.64
CA ALA A 792 15.11 -33.62 17.61
C ALA A 792 14.65 -34.11 16.22
N GLY A 793 15.16 -33.46 15.17
CA GLY A 793 14.92 -33.84 13.77
C GLY A 793 14.65 -32.63 12.89
N ALA A 794 15.38 -32.52 11.77
CA ALA A 794 15.33 -31.32 10.93
C ALA A 794 13.94 -31.01 10.37
N GLY A 795 13.17 -32.04 9.98
CA GLY A 795 11.79 -31.87 9.49
C GLY A 795 10.82 -31.36 10.56
N VAL A 796 10.97 -31.83 11.80
CA VAL A 796 10.12 -31.41 12.94
C VAL A 796 10.49 -29.99 13.38
N THR A 797 11.77 -29.65 13.44
CA THR A 797 12.23 -28.28 13.71
C THR A 797 11.76 -27.32 12.60
N ALA A 798 11.88 -27.70 11.33
CA ALA A 798 11.39 -26.89 10.22
C ALA A 798 9.87 -26.67 10.31
N ALA A 799 9.10 -27.68 10.73
CA ALA A 799 7.67 -27.54 10.95
C ALA A 799 7.34 -26.56 12.09
N GLY A 800 8.14 -26.55 13.16
CA GLY A 800 8.01 -25.56 14.24
C GLY A 800 8.30 -24.12 13.77
N VAL A 801 9.37 -23.93 12.99
CA VAL A 801 9.67 -22.62 12.37
C VAL A 801 8.54 -22.21 11.44
N PHE A 802 7.99 -23.16 10.69
CA PHE A 802 6.88 -22.90 9.80
C PHE A 802 5.61 -22.51 10.55
N ALA A 803 5.32 -23.14 11.70
CA ALA A 803 4.21 -22.75 12.57
C ALA A 803 4.35 -21.32 13.11
N ASP A 804 5.56 -20.90 13.47
CA ASP A 804 5.84 -19.50 13.86
C ASP A 804 5.64 -18.52 12.70
N ILE A 805 6.01 -18.89 11.46
CA ILE A 805 5.72 -18.07 10.28
C ILE A 805 4.20 -17.93 10.08
N MET A 806 3.46 -19.03 10.24
CA MET A 806 2.00 -19.04 10.10
C MET A 806 1.29 -18.24 11.20
N SER A 807 1.80 -18.25 12.43
CA SER A 807 1.23 -17.45 13.51
C SER A 807 1.41 -15.94 13.29
N ILE A 808 2.40 -15.51 12.50
CA ILE A 808 2.53 -14.11 12.07
C ILE A 808 1.47 -13.76 11.01
N ALA A 809 1.13 -14.69 10.12
CA ALA A 809 0.15 -14.47 9.06
C ALA A 809 -1.28 -14.26 9.60
N ASN A 810 -1.64 -14.96 10.67
CA ASN A 810 -3.02 -15.07 11.18
C ASN A 810 -3.42 -14.00 12.23
N VAL A 811 -2.71 -12.86 12.31
CA VAL A 811 -2.96 -11.77 13.30
C VAL A 811 -3.66 -10.56 12.69
#